data_AF-A0A8K0HNX4-F1
#
_entry.id   AF-A0A8K0HNX4-F1
#
_cell.length_a   1.000
_cell.length_b   1.000
_cell.length_c   1.000
_cell.angle_alpha   90.00
_cell.angle_beta   90.00
_cell.angle_gamma   90.00
#
_symmetry.space_group_name_H-M   'P 1'
#
loop_
_entity.id
_entity.type
_entity.pdbx_description
1 polymer ?
#
loop_
_entity_poly.entity_id
_entity_poly.type
_entity_poly.pdbx_seq_one_letter_code
_entity_poly.pdbx_strand_id
1 'polypeptide(L)'
;MIVGAMVLFPAILDGLVRTMSTKKGSNFRNDVGREAAEALAKEAKKNELMLRSSGTMRSEKSDNLSSVCSKRGKKGMNQDCLIVWEEFGFQEDMIFCGIFDGHGPWGHLVSKRVRESMPASLLCNWQETLALLSLDMDFDNESDRNLCWFDVWKQSFLKTYAAIDQELKHHPGIDSFQSGTTALTIVKQGEQLVVANVGDSRAVLATISEDGSLVPLQLTIDFKPNLPLEAERIRSSKGQVFCLHDEPGVYRVWSPHGEAPGLAISRAFGDYFIKDFGLISVPDVRQRHVTSRDQFVILATDGVWDVISNEEAVKIVSSTAEKEKSARRLVECAALAWKSKKRGLATDDISAICLFFRSETNPLLSVPHVRIARGIYVPVSLSQLDFTIPNKHTQLLSHSLENMSSYDGRPSNAPVNHFEVRELNDESDFETIVSPDGLFSVCGFGSLLSEKSAKSTFPNLINFRIARLNGFRRVFAHATPLFFERGIARPETKEIASLTVQHCEGESLIVSIFDINKSEIPAYIERENEYRFLAVLPETLDGKRIENPAVLCAHCGDKEFIRVRCEVNKDPYFQLYEKYNIDKIWQDDIFPCRTYLRHCVLAARSLSEGVYDNFLDHTFLGDCKTTIREYLAAKGSGIMEEEPPDSVKTRYGG
;
A
#
# COMPACT_ATOMS: atom_id res chain seq x y z
N MET A 1 -36.35 -21.99 10.47
CA MET A 1 -35.13 -22.44 11.17
C MET A 1 -33.97 -22.22 10.23
N ILE A 2 -32.84 -21.72 10.73
CA ILE A 2 -31.68 -21.19 9.98
C ILE A 2 -31.83 -19.72 9.52
N VAL A 3 -32.04 -18.82 10.49
CA VAL A 3 -31.42 -17.47 10.49
C VAL A 3 -30.93 -17.29 11.93
N GLY A 4 -29.66 -17.60 12.14
CA GLY A 4 -29.07 -17.74 13.47
C GLY A 4 -27.65 -18.26 13.38
N ALA A 5 -26.79 -17.55 12.64
CA ALA A 5 -25.35 -17.80 12.59
C ALA A 5 -24.58 -16.56 12.09
N MET A 6 -24.85 -15.38 12.65
CA MET A 6 -23.98 -14.20 12.47
C MET A 6 -23.56 -13.56 13.81
N VAL A 7 -23.69 -14.32 14.91
CA VAL A 7 -23.20 -13.93 16.23
C VAL A 7 -22.83 -15.21 16.98
N LEU A 8 -21.73 -15.87 16.60
CA LEU A 8 -21.18 -16.98 17.42
C LEU A 8 -19.80 -16.68 18.01
N PHE A 9 -19.20 -15.53 17.69
CA PHE A 9 -17.95 -15.08 18.30
C PHE A 9 -18.12 -14.28 19.61
N PRO A 10 -19.18 -13.47 19.83
CA PRO A 10 -19.32 -12.80 21.11
C PRO A 10 -19.68 -13.73 22.26
N ALA A 11 -20.31 -14.89 22.05
CA ALA A 11 -20.81 -15.70 23.16
C ALA A 11 -19.71 -16.40 23.98
N ILE A 12 -18.63 -16.86 23.33
CA ILE A 12 -17.46 -17.45 24.01
C ILE A 12 -16.67 -16.35 24.72
N LEU A 13 -16.57 -15.17 24.10
CA LEU A 13 -15.89 -14.01 24.67
C LEU A 13 -16.70 -13.36 25.82
N ASP A 14 -18.02 -13.23 25.70
CA ASP A 14 -18.92 -12.66 26.71
C ASP A 14 -18.97 -13.53 27.98
N GLY A 15 -18.88 -14.85 27.83
CA GLY A 15 -18.75 -15.79 28.95
C GLY A 15 -17.45 -15.59 29.73
N LEU A 16 -16.33 -15.34 29.05
CA LEU A 16 -15.05 -15.05 29.68
C LEU A 16 -14.98 -13.62 30.25
N VAL A 17 -15.49 -12.63 29.50
CA VAL A 17 -15.42 -11.20 29.85
C VAL A 17 -16.31 -10.87 31.05
N ARG A 18 -17.49 -11.49 31.19
CA ARG A 18 -18.34 -11.32 32.40
C ARG A 18 -17.72 -11.91 33.67
N THR A 19 -16.85 -12.90 33.55
CA THR A 19 -16.19 -13.54 34.71
C THR A 19 -14.98 -12.74 35.20
N MET A 20 -14.48 -11.77 34.41
CA MET A 20 -13.18 -11.12 34.67
C MET A 20 -13.23 -9.57 34.74
N SER A 21 -14.42 -8.97 34.93
CA SER A 21 -14.60 -7.51 35.11
C SER A 21 -13.97 -6.93 36.40
N THR A 22 -12.98 -7.61 37.00
CA THR A 22 -12.23 -7.15 38.16
C THR A 22 -10.72 -7.38 37.98
N LYS A 23 -10.08 -6.77 36.97
CA LYS A 23 -8.67 -6.29 36.99
C LYS A 23 -8.23 -5.72 35.62
N LYS A 24 -7.68 -4.49 35.62
CA LYS A 24 -7.18 -3.76 34.44
C LYS A 24 -5.71 -4.09 34.15
N GLY A 25 -5.40 -4.52 32.92
CA GLY A 25 -4.05 -4.57 32.34
C GLY A 25 -4.11 -4.88 30.83
N SER A 26 -3.33 -4.17 29.98
CA SER A 26 -3.36 -4.33 28.51
C SER A 26 -2.76 -5.66 28.03
N ASN A 27 -1.72 -6.18 28.70
CA ASN A 27 -1.09 -7.46 28.35
C ASN A 27 -2.05 -8.65 28.51
N PHE A 28 -3.02 -8.55 29.43
CA PHE A 28 -3.96 -9.63 29.70
C PHE A 28 -4.99 -9.84 28.58
N ARG A 29 -5.32 -8.77 27.81
CA ARG A 29 -6.25 -8.89 26.67
C ARG A 29 -5.60 -9.58 25.46
N ASN A 30 -4.34 -9.27 25.17
CA ASN A 30 -3.60 -9.88 24.07
C ASN A 30 -3.35 -11.38 24.31
N ASP A 31 -3.10 -11.79 25.55
CA ASP A 31 -2.95 -13.21 25.89
C ASP A 31 -4.25 -14.00 25.68
N VAL A 32 -5.40 -13.44 26.06
CA VAL A 32 -6.71 -14.10 25.88
C VAL A 32 -7.12 -14.20 24.41
N GLY A 33 -6.89 -13.15 23.61
CA GLY A 33 -7.17 -13.18 22.16
C GLY A 33 -6.30 -14.21 21.43
N ARG A 34 -5.02 -14.29 21.80
CA ARG A 34 -4.09 -15.29 21.26
C ARG A 34 -4.47 -16.71 21.66
N GLU A 35 -4.84 -16.96 22.91
CA GLU A 35 -5.32 -18.27 23.37
C GLU A 35 -6.56 -18.73 22.60
N ALA A 36 -7.50 -17.82 22.33
CA ALA A 36 -8.68 -18.11 21.51
C ALA A 36 -8.27 -18.47 20.07
N ALA A 37 -7.40 -17.69 19.43
CA ALA A 37 -6.92 -17.97 18.08
C ALA A 37 -6.14 -19.30 18.00
N GLU A 38 -5.35 -19.64 19.03
CA GLU A 38 -4.69 -20.94 19.15
C GLU A 38 -5.67 -22.10 19.31
N ALA A 39 -6.76 -21.90 20.06
CA ALA A 39 -7.83 -22.88 20.17
C ALA A 39 -8.50 -23.14 18.81
N LEU A 40 -8.75 -22.08 18.03
CA LEU A 40 -9.27 -22.21 16.66
C LEU A 40 -8.31 -22.99 15.77
N ALA A 41 -7.00 -22.71 15.85
CA ALA A 41 -5.99 -23.46 15.10
C ALA A 41 -5.93 -24.95 15.51
N LYS A 42 -6.13 -25.25 16.79
CA LYS A 42 -6.21 -26.65 17.28
C LYS A 42 -7.46 -27.36 16.75
N GLU A 43 -8.61 -26.70 16.75
CA GLU A 43 -9.86 -27.28 16.25
C GLU A 43 -9.84 -27.44 14.71
N ALA A 44 -9.31 -26.47 13.98
CA ALA A 44 -9.12 -26.58 12.52
C ALA A 44 -8.21 -27.76 12.15
N LYS A 45 -7.15 -28.00 12.93
CA LYS A 45 -6.29 -29.18 12.76
C LYS A 45 -7.04 -30.49 13.00
N LYS A 46 -7.94 -30.52 13.99
CA LYS A 46 -8.77 -31.70 14.31
C LYS A 46 -9.81 -31.98 13.23
N ASN A 47 -10.31 -30.93 12.57
CA ASN A 47 -11.31 -31.01 11.50
C ASN A 47 -10.69 -31.12 10.09
N GLU A 48 -9.39 -31.42 9.99
CA GLU A 48 -8.67 -31.58 8.72
C GLU A 48 -8.72 -30.35 7.78
N LEU A 49 -8.92 -29.15 8.35
CA LEU A 49 -8.92 -27.86 7.62
C LEU A 49 -7.53 -27.23 7.51
N MET A 50 -6.48 -27.94 7.92
CA MET A 50 -5.10 -27.45 7.91
C MET A 50 -4.10 -28.44 7.33
N LEU A 51 -3.33 -28.01 6.33
CA LEU A 51 -2.16 -28.74 5.81
C LEU A 51 -0.87 -28.10 6.27
N ARG A 52 0.12 -28.92 6.65
CA ARG A 52 1.47 -28.49 7.07
C ARG A 52 2.60 -29.26 6.40
N SER A 53 2.27 -30.14 5.46
CA SER A 53 3.17 -31.03 4.72
C SER A 53 2.59 -31.30 3.34
N SER A 54 3.36 -31.96 2.46
CA SER A 54 2.91 -32.39 1.13
C SER A 54 1.54 -33.08 1.18
N GLY A 55 0.61 -32.64 0.34
CA GLY A 55 -0.79 -33.05 0.39
C GLY A 55 -1.69 -32.17 -0.47
N THR A 56 -3.00 -32.36 -0.31
CA THR A 56 -4.05 -31.64 -1.04
C THR A 56 -5.22 -31.36 -0.12
N MET A 57 -5.82 -30.19 -0.23
CA MET A 57 -7.06 -29.85 0.47
C MET A 57 -8.07 -29.23 -0.49
N ARG A 58 -9.33 -29.60 -0.29
CA ARG A 58 -10.47 -29.07 -1.02
C ARG A 58 -11.51 -28.64 0.00
N SER A 59 -11.96 -27.40 -0.08
CA SER A 59 -13.10 -26.94 0.70
C SER A 59 -14.39 -27.24 -0.08
N GLU A 60 -15.31 -28.02 0.50
CA GLU A 60 -16.61 -28.31 -0.12
C GLU A 60 -17.52 -27.08 -0.19
N LYS A 61 -17.26 -26.06 0.63
CA LYS A 61 -18.07 -24.84 0.72
C LYS A 61 -17.54 -23.67 -0.12
N SER A 62 -16.23 -23.48 -0.16
CA SER A 62 -15.60 -22.40 -0.94
C SER A 62 -15.14 -22.82 -2.34
N ASP A 63 -15.19 -24.12 -2.66
CA ASP A 63 -14.73 -24.73 -3.92
C ASP A 63 -13.28 -24.39 -4.32
N ASN A 64 -12.49 -23.82 -3.40
CA ASN A 64 -11.05 -23.63 -3.57
C ASN A 64 -10.35 -24.99 -3.49
N LEU A 65 -9.30 -25.15 -4.31
CA LEU A 65 -8.44 -26.31 -4.29
C LEU A 65 -7.01 -25.88 -4.04
N SER A 66 -6.39 -26.45 -3.01
CA SER A 66 -4.98 -26.24 -2.69
C SER A 66 -4.18 -27.54 -2.89
N SER A 67 -3.10 -27.43 -3.67
CA SER A 67 -2.08 -28.46 -3.83
C SER A 67 -0.79 -27.99 -3.16
N VAL A 68 -0.19 -28.79 -2.29
CA VAL A 68 1.05 -28.43 -1.59
C VAL A 68 2.08 -29.53 -1.70
N CYS A 69 3.34 -29.16 -1.90
CA CYS A 69 4.44 -30.11 -1.90
C CYS A 69 5.71 -29.45 -1.38
N SER A 70 6.43 -30.17 -0.52
CA SER A 70 7.77 -29.82 -0.09
C SER A 70 8.69 -31.02 -0.27
N LYS A 71 9.90 -30.78 -0.75
CA LYS A 71 10.92 -31.78 -1.00
C LYS A 71 12.26 -31.29 -0.46
N ARG A 72 12.86 -32.11 0.39
CA ARG A 72 14.21 -31.91 0.90
C ARG A 72 15.24 -31.87 -0.23
N GLY A 73 16.11 -30.89 -0.19
CA GLY A 73 17.28 -30.72 -1.04
C GLY A 73 18.46 -31.58 -0.62
N LYS A 74 19.67 -31.08 -0.93
CA LYS A 74 20.96 -31.72 -0.64
C LYS A 74 21.85 -30.89 0.28
N LYS A 75 21.37 -29.77 0.81
CA LYS A 75 22.14 -28.88 1.71
C LYS A 75 22.15 -29.30 3.18
N GLY A 76 21.34 -30.28 3.57
CA GLY A 76 21.20 -30.65 4.98
C GLY A 76 19.81 -31.21 5.24
N MET A 77 19.29 -31.02 6.45
CA MET A 77 17.88 -31.26 6.74
C MET A 77 17.00 -30.23 6.00
N ASN A 78 15.74 -30.57 5.77
CA ASN A 78 14.81 -29.64 5.14
C ASN A 78 14.49 -28.49 6.10
N GLN A 79 14.76 -27.26 5.68
CA GLN A 79 14.50 -26.05 6.45
C GLN A 79 13.26 -25.29 5.97
N ASP A 80 12.72 -25.63 4.80
CA ASP A 80 11.43 -25.12 4.33
C ASP A 80 10.28 -25.63 5.18
N CYS A 81 9.27 -24.79 5.35
CA CYS A 81 7.96 -25.24 5.78
C CYS A 81 6.82 -24.45 5.11
N LEU A 82 5.63 -25.05 5.14
CA LEU A 82 4.44 -24.48 4.53
C LEU A 82 3.22 -24.73 5.40
N ILE A 83 2.18 -23.93 5.17
CA ILE A 83 0.88 -24.07 5.80
C ILE A 83 -0.23 -23.62 4.86
N VAL A 84 -1.33 -24.36 4.85
CA VAL A 84 -2.61 -23.94 4.27
C VAL A 84 -3.66 -24.16 5.34
N TRP A 85 -4.50 -23.16 5.58
CA TRP A 85 -5.62 -23.23 6.49
C TRP A 85 -6.87 -22.73 5.76
N GLU A 86 -7.73 -23.68 5.37
CA GLU A 86 -9.05 -23.43 4.78
C GLU A 86 -10.05 -23.03 5.88
N GLU A 87 -11.05 -22.23 5.53
CA GLU A 87 -11.97 -21.64 6.51
C GLU A 87 -11.20 -20.92 7.64
N PHE A 88 -10.25 -20.08 7.25
CA PHE A 88 -9.33 -19.42 8.18
C PHE A 88 -10.11 -18.61 9.22
N GLY A 89 -9.86 -18.88 10.51
CA GLY A 89 -10.65 -18.27 11.59
C GLY A 89 -12.13 -18.70 11.64
N PHE A 90 -12.46 -19.87 11.06
CA PHE A 90 -13.82 -20.37 10.86
C PHE A 90 -14.70 -19.43 10.01
N GLN A 91 -14.07 -18.69 9.08
CA GLN A 91 -14.76 -17.90 8.08
C GLN A 91 -14.79 -18.68 6.76
N GLU A 92 -15.98 -19.06 6.30
CA GLU A 92 -16.14 -19.98 5.15
C GLU A 92 -15.52 -19.46 3.84
N ASP A 93 -15.44 -18.14 3.69
CA ASP A 93 -14.89 -17.47 2.51
C ASP A 93 -13.40 -17.11 2.64
N MET A 94 -12.74 -17.51 3.73
CA MET A 94 -11.33 -17.21 3.99
C MET A 94 -10.42 -18.42 3.86
N ILE A 95 -9.25 -18.20 3.26
CA ILE A 95 -8.13 -19.14 3.25
C ILE A 95 -6.84 -18.39 3.57
N PHE A 96 -6.01 -19.00 4.42
CA PHE A 96 -4.66 -18.55 4.71
C PHE A 96 -3.64 -19.55 4.14
N CYS A 97 -2.65 -19.04 3.41
CA CYS A 97 -1.50 -19.84 2.98
C CYS A 97 -0.21 -19.15 3.41
N GLY A 98 0.81 -19.94 3.76
CA GLY A 98 2.13 -19.43 4.10
C GLY A 98 3.23 -20.39 3.68
N ILE A 99 4.33 -19.84 3.16
CA ILE A 99 5.55 -20.57 2.85
C ILE A 99 6.75 -19.84 3.45
N PHE A 100 7.67 -20.61 4.02
CA PHE A 100 8.76 -20.12 4.85
C PHE A 100 10.02 -20.90 4.49
N ASP A 101 11.00 -20.20 3.93
CA ASP A 101 12.32 -20.74 3.61
C ASP A 101 13.26 -20.45 4.78
N GLY A 102 13.64 -21.48 5.53
CA GLY A 102 14.48 -21.36 6.71
C GLY A 102 15.95 -21.50 6.36
N HIS A 103 16.82 -20.76 7.04
CA HIS A 103 18.26 -20.83 6.82
C HIS A 103 19.06 -20.66 8.11
N GLY A 104 20.35 -21.00 8.03
CA GLY A 104 21.24 -21.03 9.19
C GLY A 104 21.09 -22.29 10.04
N PRO A 105 21.88 -22.44 11.12
CA PRO A 105 21.96 -23.69 11.87
C PRO A 105 20.63 -24.15 12.46
N TRP A 106 19.77 -23.21 12.87
CA TRP A 106 18.44 -23.45 13.43
C TRP A 106 17.30 -23.05 12.48
N GLY A 107 17.58 -22.82 11.19
CA GLY A 107 16.59 -22.35 10.20
C GLY A 107 15.30 -23.18 10.19
N HIS A 108 15.43 -24.50 10.20
CA HIS A 108 14.31 -25.46 10.31
C HIS A 108 13.43 -25.29 11.56
N LEU A 109 13.96 -24.77 12.68
CA LEU A 109 13.21 -24.49 13.90
C LEU A 109 12.63 -23.07 13.87
N VAL A 110 13.37 -22.10 13.31
CA VAL A 110 12.88 -20.73 13.11
C VAL A 110 11.69 -20.72 12.15
N SER A 111 11.81 -21.31 10.95
CA SER A 111 10.73 -21.40 9.96
C SER A 111 9.51 -22.11 10.54
N LYS A 112 9.71 -23.24 11.24
CA LYS A 112 8.65 -23.96 11.94
C LYS A 112 7.96 -23.12 12.99
N ARG A 113 8.70 -22.35 13.80
CA ARG A 113 8.12 -21.48 14.84
C ARG A 113 7.30 -20.35 14.24
N VAL A 114 7.81 -19.70 13.19
CA VAL A 114 7.07 -18.67 12.45
C VAL A 114 5.78 -19.24 11.87
N ARG A 115 5.85 -20.38 11.17
CA ARG A 115 4.67 -21.08 10.63
C ARG A 115 3.62 -21.39 11.69
N GLU A 116 4.05 -21.79 12.89
CA GLU A 116 3.14 -22.14 13.99
C GLU A 116 2.49 -20.92 14.64
N SER A 117 3.20 -19.80 14.71
CA SER A 117 2.75 -18.58 15.40
C SER A 117 1.95 -17.65 14.49
N MET A 118 2.27 -17.64 13.18
CA MET A 118 1.70 -16.74 12.17
C MET A 118 0.17 -16.73 12.13
N PRO A 119 -0.53 -17.87 12.00
CA PRO A 119 -1.98 -17.83 11.79
C PRO A 119 -2.74 -17.33 13.03
N ALA A 120 -2.33 -17.75 14.22
CA ALA A 120 -2.98 -17.36 15.47
C ALA A 120 -2.72 -15.87 15.80
N SER A 121 -1.48 -15.42 15.64
CA SER A 121 -1.13 -14.01 15.82
C SER A 121 -1.83 -13.11 14.81
N LEU A 122 -1.94 -13.55 13.55
CA LEU A 122 -2.66 -12.81 12.51
C LEU A 122 -4.15 -12.69 12.80
N LEU A 123 -4.83 -13.78 13.19
CA LEU A 123 -6.25 -13.73 13.57
C LEU A 123 -6.49 -12.80 14.76
N CYS A 124 -5.63 -12.86 15.78
CA CYS A 124 -5.74 -12.00 16.96
C CYS A 124 -5.62 -10.52 16.56
N ASN A 125 -4.57 -10.16 15.82
CA ASN A 125 -4.34 -8.78 15.38
C ASN A 125 -5.42 -8.27 14.42
N TRP A 126 -5.96 -9.16 13.58
CA TRP A 126 -7.10 -8.86 12.69
C TRP A 126 -8.37 -8.55 13.46
N GLN A 127 -8.73 -9.39 14.44
CA GLN A 127 -9.90 -9.16 15.30
C GLN A 127 -9.76 -7.87 16.12
N GLU A 128 -8.58 -7.61 16.69
CA GLU A 128 -8.33 -6.38 17.44
C GLU A 128 -8.43 -5.14 16.54
N THR A 129 -7.84 -5.19 15.35
CA THR A 129 -7.87 -4.06 14.41
C THR A 129 -9.28 -3.81 13.88
N LEU A 130 -10.05 -4.87 13.60
CA LEU A 130 -11.47 -4.74 13.26
C LEU A 130 -12.31 -4.14 14.38
N ALA A 131 -12.10 -4.58 15.62
CA ALA A 131 -12.86 -4.08 16.76
C ALA A 131 -12.59 -2.59 17.03
N LEU A 132 -11.34 -2.14 16.82
CA LEU A 132 -10.98 -0.73 16.94
C LEU A 132 -11.70 0.12 15.89
N LEU A 133 -11.72 -0.31 14.63
CA LEU A 133 -12.36 0.43 13.53
C LEU A 133 -13.89 0.40 13.60
N SER A 134 -14.47 -0.69 14.14
CA SER A 134 -15.93 -0.82 14.30
C SER A 134 -16.52 0.15 15.34
N LEU A 135 -15.71 0.77 16.20
CA LEU A 135 -16.14 1.75 17.20
C LEU A 135 -16.21 3.19 16.66
N ASP A 136 -15.61 3.46 15.50
CA ASP A 136 -15.36 4.81 15.00
C ASP A 136 -16.19 5.20 13.75
N MET A 137 -17.11 4.36 13.26
CA MET A 137 -17.69 4.56 11.91
C MET A 137 -19.22 4.45 11.77
N ASP A 138 -19.84 5.54 11.28
CA ASP A 138 -21.10 5.59 10.54
C ASP A 138 -20.76 5.57 9.02
N PHE A 139 -21.21 4.58 8.25
CA PHE A 139 -20.82 4.41 6.83
C PHE A 139 -21.99 4.63 5.85
N ASP A 140 -21.76 5.43 4.80
CA ASP A 140 -22.73 5.69 3.72
C ASP A 140 -22.43 5.00 2.36
N ASN A 141 -21.23 4.42 2.07
CA ASN A 141 -20.91 3.82 0.76
C ASN A 141 -20.00 2.54 0.77
N GLU A 142 -19.92 1.85 -0.38
CA GLU A 142 -19.30 0.52 -0.57
C GLU A 142 -17.80 0.54 -0.93
N SER A 143 -17.30 1.58 -1.61
CA SER A 143 -15.88 1.79 -1.93
C SER A 143 -15.03 2.10 -0.70
N ASP A 144 -15.55 2.91 0.23
CA ASP A 144 -14.90 3.27 1.49
C ASP A 144 -14.68 2.05 2.40
N ARG A 145 -15.54 1.03 2.26
CA ARG A 145 -15.38 -0.25 2.98
C ARG A 145 -14.17 -1.03 2.47
N ASN A 146 -13.93 -1.11 1.16
CA ASN A 146 -12.83 -1.91 0.60
C ASN A 146 -11.44 -1.38 0.98
N LEU A 147 -11.27 -0.04 1.00
CA LEU A 147 -10.03 0.59 1.48
C LEU A 147 -9.84 0.32 2.97
N CYS A 148 -10.88 0.54 3.79
CA CYS A 148 -10.84 0.22 5.23
C CYS A 148 -10.50 -1.27 5.50
N TRP A 149 -11.00 -2.20 4.69
CA TRP A 149 -10.65 -3.63 4.80
C TRP A 149 -9.18 -3.93 4.51
N PHE A 150 -8.56 -3.23 3.56
CA PHE A 150 -7.13 -3.37 3.32
C PHE A 150 -6.33 -2.88 4.51
N ASP A 151 -6.70 -1.71 5.06
CA ASP A 151 -6.06 -1.11 6.22
C ASP A 151 -6.05 -2.07 7.41
N VAL A 152 -7.19 -2.70 7.67
CA VAL A 152 -7.33 -3.75 8.68
C VAL A 152 -6.26 -4.83 8.46
N TRP A 153 -6.23 -5.43 7.27
CA TRP A 153 -5.32 -6.53 6.98
C TRP A 153 -3.85 -6.11 7.03
N LYS A 154 -3.51 -4.95 6.45
CA LYS A 154 -2.14 -4.43 6.39
C LYS A 154 -1.58 -4.17 7.78
N GLN A 155 -2.33 -3.48 8.63
CA GLN A 155 -1.97 -3.25 10.03
C GLN A 155 -1.86 -4.57 10.80
N SER A 156 -2.75 -5.52 10.53
CA SER A 156 -2.71 -6.84 11.16
C SER A 156 -1.46 -7.62 10.79
N PHE A 157 -1.04 -7.59 9.52
CA PHE A 157 0.21 -8.20 9.07
C PHE A 157 1.43 -7.51 9.70
N LEU A 158 1.50 -6.18 9.71
CA LEU A 158 2.60 -5.45 10.34
C LEU A 158 2.77 -5.82 11.82
N LYS A 159 1.67 -5.74 12.60
CA LYS A 159 1.69 -6.10 14.02
C LYS A 159 2.09 -7.56 14.24
N THR A 160 1.58 -8.46 13.40
CA THR A 160 1.88 -9.88 13.48
C THR A 160 3.35 -10.17 13.21
N TYR A 161 3.92 -9.61 12.14
CA TYR A 161 5.33 -9.80 11.80
C TYR A 161 6.23 -9.20 12.88
N ALA A 162 5.95 -7.99 13.36
CA ALA A 162 6.70 -7.39 14.46
C ALA A 162 6.65 -8.25 15.74
N ALA A 163 5.47 -8.76 16.12
CA ALA A 163 5.28 -9.57 17.32
C ALA A 163 6.03 -10.91 17.23
N ILE A 164 5.95 -11.60 16.09
CA ILE A 164 6.61 -12.90 15.90
C ILE A 164 8.12 -12.76 15.89
N ASP A 165 8.65 -11.70 15.26
CA ASP A 165 10.08 -11.44 15.27
C ASP A 165 10.55 -11.13 16.71
N GLN A 166 9.84 -10.28 17.46
CA GLN A 166 10.16 -10.06 18.87
C GLN A 166 10.09 -11.34 19.70
N GLU A 167 9.15 -12.22 19.43
CA GLU A 167 9.05 -13.52 20.10
C GLU A 167 10.27 -14.40 19.80
N LEU A 168 10.69 -14.48 18.54
CA LEU A 168 11.89 -15.22 18.12
C LEU A 168 13.16 -14.70 18.78
N LYS A 169 13.28 -13.38 18.98
CA LYS A 169 14.45 -12.75 19.61
C LYS A 169 14.65 -13.21 21.05
N HIS A 170 13.55 -13.50 21.76
CA HIS A 170 13.56 -13.87 23.17
C HIS A 170 13.27 -15.36 23.41
N HIS A 171 13.24 -16.17 22.34
CA HIS A 171 12.85 -17.57 22.44
C HIS A 171 13.94 -18.40 23.16
N PRO A 172 13.65 -19.05 24.31
CA PRO A 172 14.67 -19.65 25.18
C PRO A 172 15.31 -20.94 24.62
N GLY A 173 14.76 -21.49 23.53
CA GLY A 173 15.18 -22.78 22.96
C GLY A 173 15.43 -22.78 21.44
N ILE A 174 15.47 -21.61 20.79
CA ILE A 174 15.76 -21.49 19.36
C ILE A 174 16.80 -20.38 19.20
N ASP A 175 17.98 -20.72 18.69
CA ASP A 175 19.00 -19.73 18.36
C ASP A 175 18.71 -19.10 16.99
N SER A 176 18.04 -17.95 17.06
CA SER A 176 17.70 -17.09 15.94
C SER A 176 18.74 -15.99 15.70
N PHE A 177 19.89 -16.03 16.37
CA PHE A 177 20.93 -15.01 16.19
C PHE A 177 21.60 -15.12 14.83
N GLN A 178 21.94 -16.33 14.38
CA GLN A 178 22.50 -16.64 13.04
C GLN A 178 21.58 -17.56 12.20
N SER A 179 20.31 -17.62 12.57
CA SER A 179 19.31 -18.40 11.86
C SER A 179 18.09 -17.54 11.61
N GLY A 180 17.50 -17.72 10.45
CA GLY A 180 16.36 -16.92 10.03
C GLY A 180 15.40 -17.71 9.16
N THR A 181 14.37 -17.01 8.70
CA THR A 181 13.46 -17.52 7.69
C THR A 181 12.87 -16.38 6.87
N THR A 182 12.66 -16.64 5.58
CA THR A 182 11.72 -15.85 4.77
C THR A 182 10.28 -16.13 5.23
N ALA A 183 9.34 -15.29 4.82
CA ALA A 183 7.91 -15.55 5.01
C ALA A 183 7.08 -14.86 3.93
N LEU A 184 6.49 -15.69 3.07
CA LEU A 184 5.48 -15.28 2.12
C LEU A 184 4.13 -15.84 2.57
N THR A 185 3.20 -14.95 2.91
CA THR A 185 1.86 -15.32 3.38
C THR A 185 0.78 -14.63 2.55
N ILE A 186 -0.35 -15.32 2.36
CA ILE A 186 -1.54 -14.76 1.73
C ILE A 186 -2.78 -15.04 2.59
N VAL A 187 -3.69 -14.07 2.58
CA VAL A 187 -5.10 -14.27 2.97
C VAL A 187 -5.94 -13.97 1.75
N LYS A 188 -6.79 -14.92 1.36
CA LYS A 188 -7.86 -14.68 0.40
C LYS A 188 -9.18 -14.70 1.16
N GLN A 189 -9.94 -13.61 1.08
CA GLN A 189 -11.28 -13.46 1.65
C GLN A 189 -12.23 -13.03 0.53
N GLY A 190 -13.16 -13.91 0.14
CA GLY A 190 -14.02 -13.66 -1.03
C GLY A 190 -13.16 -13.41 -2.28
N GLU A 191 -13.32 -12.24 -2.90
CA GLU A 191 -12.54 -11.79 -4.08
C GLU A 191 -11.28 -10.98 -3.69
N GLN A 192 -11.03 -10.74 -2.40
CA GLN A 192 -9.86 -9.98 -1.97
C GLN A 192 -8.70 -10.92 -1.68
N LEU A 193 -7.52 -10.62 -2.23
CA LEU A 193 -6.27 -11.32 -1.98
C LEU A 193 -5.26 -10.35 -1.38
N VAL A 194 -4.90 -10.55 -0.11
CA VAL A 194 -3.86 -9.80 0.57
C VAL A 194 -2.60 -10.66 0.66
N VAL A 195 -1.47 -10.11 0.25
CA VAL A 195 -0.16 -10.78 0.18
C VAL A 195 0.83 -10.03 1.03
N ALA A 196 1.55 -10.73 1.91
CA ALA A 196 2.62 -10.16 2.75
C ALA A 196 3.92 -10.95 2.56
N ASN A 197 5.02 -10.26 2.21
CA ASN A 197 6.31 -10.89 1.92
C ASN A 197 7.48 -10.28 2.70
N VAL A 198 8.33 -11.14 3.26
CA VAL A 198 9.72 -10.85 3.63
C VAL A 198 10.62 -11.94 3.04
N GLY A 199 11.72 -11.53 2.40
CA GLY A 199 12.67 -12.42 1.74
C GLY A 199 12.40 -12.57 0.25
N ASP A 200 12.83 -13.68 -0.32
CA ASP A 200 12.86 -13.97 -1.75
C ASP A 200 12.03 -15.19 -2.17
N SER A 201 11.22 -15.72 -1.25
CA SER A 201 10.03 -16.48 -1.65
C SER A 201 9.11 -15.60 -2.50
N ARG A 202 8.42 -16.19 -3.48
CA ARG A 202 7.66 -15.43 -4.48
C ARG A 202 6.26 -15.99 -4.71
N ALA A 203 5.30 -15.07 -4.87
CA ALA A 203 3.94 -15.35 -5.31
C ALA A 203 3.75 -14.94 -6.78
N VAL A 204 3.23 -15.87 -7.60
CA VAL A 204 2.93 -15.65 -9.02
C VAL A 204 1.49 -16.06 -9.30
N LEU A 205 0.71 -15.11 -9.81
CA LEU A 205 -0.66 -15.31 -10.25
C LEU A 205 -0.70 -15.73 -11.72
N ALA A 206 -1.48 -16.74 -12.06
CA ALA A 206 -1.82 -17.06 -13.44
C ALA A 206 -3.16 -16.42 -13.79
N THR A 207 -3.15 -15.49 -14.74
CA THR A 207 -4.34 -14.78 -15.21
C THR A 207 -4.48 -14.91 -16.72
N ILE A 208 -5.73 -14.94 -17.20
CA ILE A 208 -6.03 -14.83 -18.62
C ILE A 208 -5.84 -13.36 -19.03
N SER A 209 -5.00 -13.11 -20.02
CA SER A 209 -4.81 -11.77 -20.60
C SER A 209 -5.95 -11.41 -21.57
N GLU A 210 -5.93 -10.21 -22.13
CA GLU A 210 -6.95 -9.75 -23.07
C GLU A 210 -7.02 -10.57 -24.37
N ASP A 211 -5.89 -11.15 -24.79
CA ASP A 211 -5.82 -12.01 -25.98
C ASP A 211 -6.25 -13.47 -25.71
N GLY A 212 -6.63 -13.78 -24.47
CA GLY A 212 -7.05 -15.11 -24.03
C GLY A 212 -5.90 -16.03 -23.63
N SER A 213 -4.63 -15.58 -23.68
CA SER A 213 -3.49 -16.36 -23.22
C SER A 213 -3.36 -16.37 -21.69
N LEU A 214 -2.93 -17.50 -21.13
CA LEU A 214 -2.61 -17.61 -19.71
C LEU A 214 -1.22 -17.02 -19.46
N VAL A 215 -1.14 -15.92 -18.73
CA VAL A 215 0.11 -15.18 -18.45
C VAL A 215 0.41 -15.15 -16.95
N PRO A 216 1.71 -15.18 -16.57
CA PRO A 216 2.11 -14.97 -15.19
C PRO A 216 2.10 -13.48 -14.81
N LEU A 217 1.61 -13.17 -13.61
CA LEU A 217 1.73 -11.88 -12.95
C LEU A 217 2.37 -12.09 -11.59
N GLN A 218 3.59 -11.61 -11.41
CA GLN A 218 4.29 -11.68 -10.13
C GLN A 218 3.68 -10.68 -9.13
N LEU A 219 3.25 -11.16 -7.97
CA LEU A 219 2.57 -10.34 -6.96
C LEU A 219 3.55 -9.72 -5.95
N THR A 220 4.71 -10.33 -5.75
CA THR A 220 5.68 -9.96 -4.71
C THR A 220 7.02 -9.51 -5.30
N ILE A 221 7.75 -8.67 -4.56
CA ILE A 221 9.17 -8.40 -4.85
C ILE A 221 10.01 -9.41 -4.09
N ASP A 222 11.02 -9.97 -4.76
CA ASP A 222 12.06 -10.77 -4.12
C ASP A 222 13.07 -9.82 -3.48
N PHE A 223 13.12 -9.76 -2.15
CA PHE A 223 13.90 -8.76 -1.42
C PHE A 223 15.40 -9.06 -1.41
N LYS A 224 16.04 -8.92 -2.57
CA LYS A 224 17.49 -9.07 -2.73
C LYS A 224 18.24 -7.80 -2.28
N PRO A 225 19.43 -7.91 -1.65
CA PRO A 225 20.17 -6.78 -1.10
C PRO A 225 20.55 -5.66 -2.07
N ASN A 226 20.61 -5.93 -3.38
CA ASN A 226 20.99 -4.95 -4.40
C ASN A 226 19.83 -4.13 -4.97
N LEU A 227 18.59 -4.40 -4.54
CA LEU A 227 17.48 -3.54 -4.90
C LEU A 227 17.74 -2.12 -4.37
N PRO A 228 17.45 -1.05 -5.14
CA PRO A 228 17.88 0.32 -4.79
C PRO A 228 17.52 0.73 -3.36
N LEU A 229 16.24 0.57 -2.97
CA LEU A 229 15.74 0.94 -1.63
C LEU A 229 16.29 0.04 -0.53
N GLU A 230 16.48 -1.26 -0.80
CA GLU A 230 17.05 -2.20 0.16
C GLU A 230 18.53 -1.89 0.40
N ALA A 231 19.29 -1.67 -0.67
CA ALA A 231 20.70 -1.34 -0.63
C ALA A 231 20.96 0.01 0.07
N GLU A 232 20.09 0.99 -0.17
CA GLU A 232 20.14 2.28 0.53
C GLU A 232 19.89 2.13 2.03
N ARG A 233 18.85 1.38 2.42
CA ARG A 233 18.60 1.07 3.84
C ARG A 233 19.80 0.39 4.47
N ILE A 234 20.34 -0.65 3.84
CA ILE A 234 21.50 -1.41 4.33
C ILE A 234 22.69 -0.48 4.54
N ARG A 235 23.04 0.36 3.55
CA ARG A 235 24.17 1.30 3.66
C ARG A 235 23.93 2.37 4.73
N SER A 236 22.70 2.85 4.86
CA SER A 236 22.31 3.83 5.90
C SER A 236 22.43 3.24 7.31
N SER A 237 22.16 1.94 7.45
CA SER A 237 22.42 1.15 8.66
C SER A 237 23.89 0.70 8.80
N LYS A 238 24.82 1.29 8.03
CA LYS A 238 26.26 0.96 8.00
C LYS A 238 26.56 -0.46 7.52
N GLY A 239 25.59 -1.23 7.04
CA GLY A 239 25.83 -2.50 6.36
C GLY A 239 26.47 -2.30 4.99
N GLN A 240 26.99 -3.39 4.43
CA GLN A 240 27.60 -3.40 3.10
C GLN A 240 26.84 -4.35 2.16
N VAL A 241 26.80 -4.02 0.87
CA VAL A 241 26.17 -4.82 -0.16
C VAL A 241 27.17 -5.13 -1.25
N PHE A 242 27.59 -6.39 -1.36
CA PHE A 242 28.47 -6.86 -2.42
C PHE A 242 28.36 -8.38 -2.61
N CYS A 243 28.81 -8.86 -3.78
CA CYS A 243 28.91 -10.28 -4.12
C CYS A 243 30.26 -10.84 -3.67
N LEU A 244 30.31 -12.12 -3.34
CA LEU A 244 31.59 -12.81 -3.22
C LEU A 244 32.24 -12.97 -4.61
N HIS A 245 33.58 -13.06 -4.63
CA HIS A 245 34.32 -13.15 -5.89
C HIS A 245 34.02 -14.45 -6.65
N ASP A 246 33.79 -15.55 -5.92
CA ASP A 246 33.44 -16.87 -6.42
C ASP A 246 31.93 -17.07 -6.66
N GLU A 247 31.08 -16.14 -6.21
CA GLU A 247 29.63 -16.13 -6.45
C GLU A 247 29.17 -14.81 -7.10
N PRO A 248 29.65 -14.47 -8.32
CA PRO A 248 29.27 -13.23 -8.98
C PRO A 248 27.76 -13.20 -9.26
N GLY A 249 27.12 -12.09 -8.87
CA GLY A 249 25.68 -11.86 -9.06
C GLY A 249 24.82 -12.21 -7.85
N VAL A 250 25.37 -12.87 -6.82
CA VAL A 250 24.68 -13.12 -5.55
C VAL A 250 25.04 -12.03 -4.55
N TYR A 251 24.25 -10.96 -4.56
CA TYR A 251 24.44 -9.85 -3.63
C TYR A 251 24.04 -10.26 -2.22
N ARG A 252 24.91 -9.92 -1.26
CA ARG A 252 24.71 -10.23 0.15
C ARG A 252 24.81 -8.99 1.02
N VAL A 253 24.08 -8.99 2.13
CA VAL A 253 24.23 -8.04 3.25
C VAL A 253 25.41 -8.50 4.09
N TRP A 254 26.33 -7.59 4.39
CA TRP A 254 27.52 -7.85 5.22
C TRP A 254 27.60 -6.85 6.36
N SER A 255 28.04 -7.34 7.53
CA SER A 255 28.45 -6.46 8.62
C SER A 255 29.84 -5.87 8.31
N PRO A 256 30.14 -4.62 8.72
CA PRO A 256 31.41 -3.95 8.43
C PRO A 256 32.67 -4.71 8.86
N HIS A 257 32.55 -5.51 9.91
CA HIS A 257 33.69 -6.21 10.52
C HIS A 257 33.86 -7.64 9.97
N GLY A 258 32.98 -8.11 9.08
CA GLY A 258 33.08 -9.44 8.49
C GLY A 258 32.99 -10.58 9.50
N GLU A 259 32.44 -10.32 10.69
CA GLU A 259 32.38 -11.26 11.82
C GLU A 259 31.35 -12.38 11.62
N ALA A 260 30.57 -12.33 10.53
CA ALA A 260 29.48 -13.26 10.25
C ALA A 260 29.30 -13.47 8.72
N PRO A 261 28.72 -14.61 8.31
CA PRO A 261 28.45 -14.88 6.89
C PRO A 261 27.45 -13.88 6.31
N GLY A 262 27.65 -13.48 5.06
CA GLY A 262 26.76 -12.55 4.37
C GLY A 262 25.42 -13.18 3.97
N LEU A 263 24.32 -12.43 4.14
CA LEU A 263 22.96 -12.90 3.90
C LEU A 263 22.46 -12.48 2.50
N ALA A 264 21.95 -13.42 1.70
CA ALA A 264 21.53 -13.17 0.31
C ALA A 264 20.12 -12.54 0.17
N ILE A 265 19.50 -12.19 1.29
CA ILE A 265 18.20 -11.53 1.39
C ILE A 265 18.31 -10.29 2.30
N SER A 266 17.46 -9.31 2.06
CA SER A 266 17.45 -8.02 2.76
C SER A 266 16.29 -7.86 3.74
N ARG A 267 15.36 -8.82 3.76
CA ARG A 267 14.28 -8.92 4.74
C ARG A 267 14.10 -10.36 5.20
N ALA A 268 14.01 -10.58 6.50
CA ALA A 268 13.82 -11.90 7.10
C ALA A 268 13.37 -11.79 8.57
N PHE A 269 12.78 -12.87 9.08
CA PHE A 269 12.69 -13.14 10.51
C PHE A 269 14.00 -13.72 11.03
N GLY A 270 14.37 -13.43 12.29
CA GLY A 270 15.62 -13.92 12.86
C GLY A 270 16.86 -13.19 12.32
N ASP A 271 18.00 -13.87 12.23
CA ASP A 271 19.29 -13.30 11.83
C ASP A 271 19.66 -12.00 12.57
N TYR A 272 19.49 -12.00 13.90
CA TYR A 272 19.76 -10.82 14.72
C TYR A 272 21.18 -10.27 14.60
N PHE A 273 22.14 -11.10 14.17
CA PHE A 273 23.51 -10.67 13.90
C PHE A 273 23.63 -9.56 12.83
N ILE A 274 22.66 -9.45 11.93
CA ILE A 274 22.70 -8.51 10.79
C ILE A 274 21.57 -7.47 10.80
N LYS A 275 20.63 -7.52 11.76
CA LYS A 275 19.50 -6.57 11.84
C LYS A 275 19.95 -5.12 12.00
N ASP A 276 20.97 -4.88 12.84
CA ASP A 276 21.52 -3.54 13.04
C ASP A 276 22.21 -2.97 11.79
N PHE A 277 22.46 -3.82 10.78
CA PHE A 277 23.08 -3.48 9.51
C PHE A 277 22.08 -3.46 8.34
N GLY A 278 20.78 -3.35 8.63
CA GLY A 278 19.73 -3.04 7.66
C GLY A 278 18.88 -4.22 7.20
N LEU A 279 18.99 -5.39 7.83
CA LEU A 279 18.00 -6.46 7.70
C LEU A 279 16.74 -6.13 8.53
N ILE A 280 15.56 -6.22 7.92
CA ILE A 280 14.28 -5.94 8.58
C ILE A 280 13.31 -7.12 8.46
N SER A 281 12.41 -7.27 9.43
CA SER A 281 11.29 -8.22 9.41
C SER A 281 9.97 -7.58 8.95
N VAL A 282 10.01 -6.32 8.50
CA VAL A 282 8.82 -5.58 8.05
C VAL A 282 8.37 -6.10 6.67
N PRO A 283 7.15 -6.66 6.55
CA PRO A 283 6.66 -7.18 5.28
C PRO A 283 6.27 -6.06 4.33
N ASP A 284 6.45 -6.32 3.03
CA ASP A 284 5.70 -5.60 2.00
C ASP A 284 4.33 -6.26 1.88
N VAL A 285 3.27 -5.46 2.07
CA VAL A 285 1.88 -5.93 2.12
C VAL A 285 1.08 -5.26 1.02
N ARG A 286 0.48 -6.08 0.17
CA ARG A 286 -0.27 -5.66 -1.03
C ARG A 286 -1.64 -6.31 -1.06
N GLN A 287 -2.59 -5.65 -1.71
CA GLN A 287 -3.91 -6.20 -2.01
C GLN A 287 -4.10 -6.28 -3.52
N ARG A 288 -4.84 -7.31 -3.93
CA ARG A 288 -5.39 -7.44 -5.27
C ARG A 288 -6.81 -7.97 -5.20
N HIS A 289 -7.67 -7.44 -6.05
CA HIS A 289 -8.96 -8.02 -6.33
C HIS A 289 -8.83 -9.16 -7.34
N VAL A 290 -9.29 -10.35 -6.97
CA VAL A 290 -9.32 -11.57 -7.79
C VAL A 290 -10.54 -11.51 -8.69
N THR A 291 -10.31 -11.65 -9.99
CA THR A 291 -11.33 -11.60 -11.04
C THR A 291 -11.57 -12.98 -11.63
N SER A 292 -12.61 -13.11 -12.45
CA SER A 292 -12.89 -14.34 -13.21
C SER A 292 -11.77 -14.75 -14.20
N ARG A 293 -10.84 -13.83 -14.53
CA ARG A 293 -9.66 -14.12 -15.36
C ARG A 293 -8.55 -14.82 -14.59
N ASP A 294 -8.51 -14.64 -13.27
CA ASP A 294 -7.47 -15.17 -12.41
C ASP A 294 -7.73 -16.66 -12.12
N GLN A 295 -6.81 -17.54 -12.52
CA GLN A 295 -7.02 -19.00 -12.50
C GLN A 295 -6.47 -19.65 -11.21
N PHE A 296 -5.26 -19.29 -10.83
CA PHE A 296 -4.58 -19.82 -9.65
C PHE A 296 -3.38 -18.95 -9.26
N VAL A 297 -2.97 -19.01 -8.00
CA VAL A 297 -1.74 -18.41 -7.50
C VAL A 297 -0.77 -19.49 -7.03
N ILE A 298 0.51 -19.33 -7.37
CA ILE A 298 1.63 -20.18 -6.96
C ILE A 298 2.43 -19.42 -5.90
N LEU A 299 2.63 -20.01 -4.72
CA LEU A 299 3.62 -19.56 -3.73
C LEU A 299 4.74 -20.60 -3.71
N ALA A 300 5.99 -20.19 -3.84
CA ALA A 300 7.11 -21.12 -3.73
C ALA A 300 8.37 -20.45 -3.13
N THR A 301 9.27 -21.29 -2.59
CA THR A 301 10.61 -20.89 -2.12
C THR A 301 11.57 -20.73 -3.30
N ASP A 302 12.75 -20.18 -3.05
CA ASP A 302 13.75 -19.95 -4.09
C ASP A 302 14.23 -21.27 -4.74
N GLY A 303 14.11 -22.40 -4.04
CA GLY A 303 14.32 -23.74 -4.60
C GLY A 303 13.48 -24.05 -5.85
N VAL A 304 12.37 -23.35 -6.07
CA VAL A 304 11.68 -23.33 -7.36
C VAL A 304 12.21 -22.20 -8.25
N TRP A 305 12.19 -20.96 -7.77
CA TRP A 305 12.40 -19.76 -8.59
C TRP A 305 13.82 -19.56 -9.12
N ASP A 306 14.82 -20.17 -8.50
CA ASP A 306 16.21 -20.16 -8.95
C ASP A 306 16.44 -20.99 -10.23
N VAL A 307 15.50 -21.89 -10.54
CA VAL A 307 15.64 -22.85 -11.65
C VAL A 307 14.41 -22.95 -12.56
N ILE A 308 13.27 -22.42 -12.16
CA ILE A 308 12.02 -22.37 -12.94
C ILE A 308 11.56 -20.91 -13.06
N SER A 309 11.36 -20.42 -14.29
CA SER A 309 10.80 -19.08 -14.53
C SER A 309 9.31 -18.99 -14.18
N ASN A 310 8.77 -17.77 -14.08
CA ASN A 310 7.35 -17.56 -13.82
C ASN A 310 6.47 -18.22 -14.90
N GLU A 311 6.87 -18.08 -16.17
CA GLU A 311 6.18 -18.66 -17.34
C GLU A 311 6.27 -20.20 -17.32
N GLU A 312 7.46 -20.74 -17.03
CA GLU A 312 7.66 -22.20 -16.90
C GLU A 312 6.77 -22.75 -15.78
N ALA A 313 6.70 -22.08 -14.61
CA ALA A 313 5.89 -22.51 -13.49
C ALA A 313 4.39 -22.52 -13.82
N VAL A 314 3.86 -21.42 -14.38
CA VAL A 314 2.46 -21.33 -14.82
C VAL A 314 2.14 -22.39 -15.86
N LYS A 315 3.04 -22.64 -16.81
CA LYS A 315 2.88 -23.70 -17.82
C LYS A 315 2.86 -25.10 -17.20
N ILE A 316 3.75 -25.39 -16.24
CA ILE A 316 3.79 -26.68 -15.55
C ILE A 316 2.48 -26.92 -14.79
N VAL A 317 2.02 -25.92 -14.02
CA VAL A 317 0.80 -26.02 -13.22
C VAL A 317 -0.43 -26.17 -14.11
N SER A 318 -0.58 -25.31 -15.13
CA SER A 318 -1.74 -25.35 -16.03
C SER A 318 -1.80 -26.61 -16.91
N SER A 319 -0.66 -27.22 -17.24
CA SER A 319 -0.62 -28.48 -18.02
C SER A 319 -0.69 -29.75 -17.17
N THR A 320 -0.76 -29.62 -15.85
CA THR A 320 -0.93 -30.78 -14.96
C THR A 320 -2.37 -31.28 -15.03
N ALA A 321 -2.56 -32.54 -15.44
CA ALA A 321 -3.88 -33.13 -15.68
C ALA A 321 -4.79 -33.13 -14.44
N GLU A 322 -4.21 -33.41 -13.26
CA GLU A 322 -4.91 -33.39 -11.98
C GLU A 322 -4.38 -32.21 -11.15
N LYS A 323 -5.24 -31.22 -10.88
CA LYS A 323 -4.85 -29.98 -10.18
C LYS A 323 -4.22 -30.28 -8.81
N GLU A 324 -4.70 -31.34 -8.15
CA GLU A 324 -4.22 -31.93 -6.90
C GLU A 324 -2.72 -32.26 -6.94
N LYS A 325 -2.19 -32.62 -8.12
CA LYS A 325 -0.80 -33.02 -8.31
C LYS A 325 0.10 -31.87 -8.76
N SER A 326 -0.43 -30.65 -8.92
CA SER A 326 0.29 -29.53 -9.53
C SER A 326 1.52 -29.10 -8.74
N ALA A 327 1.42 -28.92 -7.42
CA ALA A 327 2.56 -28.52 -6.61
C ALA A 327 3.66 -29.60 -6.63
N ARG A 328 3.27 -30.87 -6.55
CA ARG A 328 4.22 -32.00 -6.66
C ARG A 328 4.92 -31.99 -8.02
N ARG A 329 4.17 -31.81 -9.11
CA ARG A 329 4.72 -31.76 -10.46
C ARG A 329 5.71 -30.59 -10.62
N LEU A 330 5.37 -29.42 -10.09
CA LEU A 330 6.24 -28.25 -10.08
C LEU A 330 7.54 -28.51 -9.31
N VAL A 331 7.44 -29.05 -8.09
CA VAL A 331 8.60 -29.43 -7.25
C VAL A 331 9.49 -30.48 -7.93
N GLU A 332 8.91 -31.47 -8.60
CA GLU A 332 9.65 -32.48 -9.36
C GLU A 332 10.38 -31.86 -10.57
N CYS A 333 9.73 -30.97 -11.31
CA CYS A 333 10.34 -30.23 -12.41
C CYS A 333 11.51 -29.36 -11.91
N ALA A 334 11.33 -28.62 -10.81
CA ALA A 334 12.40 -27.84 -10.20
C ALA A 334 13.58 -28.74 -9.76
N ALA A 335 13.31 -29.87 -9.10
CA ALA A 335 14.35 -30.82 -8.71
C ALA A 335 15.14 -31.39 -9.90
N LEU A 336 14.50 -31.57 -11.05
CA LEU A 336 15.19 -31.95 -12.29
C LEU A 336 15.98 -30.78 -12.89
N ALA A 337 15.42 -29.57 -12.85
CA ALA A 337 16.07 -28.35 -13.33
C ALA A 337 17.33 -28.01 -12.52
N TRP A 338 17.36 -28.25 -11.20
CA TRP A 338 18.58 -28.15 -10.38
C TRP A 338 19.71 -29.05 -10.90
N LYS A 339 19.39 -30.30 -11.31
CA LYS A 339 20.39 -31.23 -11.86
C LYS A 339 20.94 -30.77 -13.21
N SER A 340 20.15 -30.06 -14.01
CA SER A 340 20.53 -29.66 -15.37
C SER A 340 21.12 -28.24 -15.44
N LYS A 341 20.49 -27.25 -14.79
CA LYS A 341 20.81 -25.82 -14.82
C LYS A 341 21.88 -25.40 -13.79
N LYS A 342 21.98 -26.08 -12.64
CA LYS A 342 22.88 -25.73 -11.52
C LYS A 342 23.84 -26.89 -11.19
N ARG A 343 24.50 -27.44 -12.21
CA ARG A 343 25.43 -28.58 -12.08
C ARG A 343 26.57 -28.25 -11.10
N GLY A 344 26.83 -29.17 -10.17
CA GLY A 344 27.90 -29.01 -9.17
C GLY A 344 27.47 -28.27 -7.89
N LEU A 345 26.31 -27.63 -7.87
CA LEU A 345 25.74 -27.03 -6.66
C LEU A 345 24.79 -28.01 -5.96
N ALA A 346 24.76 -27.93 -4.63
CA ALA A 346 23.79 -28.69 -3.84
C ALA A 346 22.38 -28.14 -4.12
N THR A 347 21.45 -29.03 -4.51
CA THR A 347 20.04 -28.70 -4.69
C THR A 347 19.46 -28.13 -3.41
N ASP A 348 18.70 -27.04 -3.52
CA ASP A 348 18.01 -26.46 -2.37
C ASP A 348 16.83 -27.29 -1.88
N ASP A 349 16.28 -26.93 -0.72
CA ASP A 349 14.93 -27.35 -0.37
C ASP A 349 13.93 -26.73 -1.36
N ILE A 350 12.90 -27.48 -1.76
CA ILE A 350 11.99 -27.07 -2.82
C ILE A 350 10.56 -27.23 -2.33
N SER A 351 9.87 -26.11 -2.15
CA SER A 351 8.50 -26.09 -1.65
C SER A 351 7.59 -25.21 -2.49
N ALA A 352 6.35 -25.66 -2.72
CA ALA A 352 5.35 -24.94 -3.46
C ALA A 352 3.92 -25.18 -2.94
N ILE A 353 3.09 -24.15 -3.04
CA ILE A 353 1.63 -24.16 -2.86
C ILE A 353 1.01 -23.67 -4.17
N CYS A 354 0.05 -24.40 -4.71
CA CYS A 354 -0.79 -23.98 -5.83
C CYS A 354 -2.22 -23.84 -5.31
N LEU A 355 -2.74 -22.61 -5.26
CA LEU A 355 -4.11 -22.30 -4.85
C LEU A 355 -4.93 -21.95 -6.08
N PHE A 356 -5.88 -22.81 -6.44
CA PHE A 356 -6.77 -22.62 -7.58
C PHE A 356 -8.03 -21.85 -7.18
N PHE A 357 -8.36 -20.85 -7.98
CA PHE A 357 -9.60 -20.08 -7.85
C PHE A 357 -10.71 -20.73 -8.66
N ARG A 358 -11.95 -20.43 -8.29
CA ARG A 358 -13.14 -20.94 -8.97
C ARG A 358 -13.13 -20.56 -10.45
N SER A 359 -13.38 -21.54 -11.33
CA SER A 359 -13.81 -21.28 -12.70
C SER A 359 -15.33 -21.30 -12.70
N GLU A 360 -15.99 -20.23 -13.10
CA GLU A 360 -17.43 -20.27 -13.33
C GLU A 360 -17.74 -21.24 -14.47
N THR A 361 -18.11 -22.48 -14.14
CA THR A 361 -18.68 -23.39 -15.12
C THR A 361 -20.16 -23.04 -15.32
N ASN A 362 -20.47 -22.46 -16.49
CA ASN A 362 -21.77 -22.31 -17.16
C ASN A 362 -22.98 -21.76 -16.35
N PRO A 363 -23.48 -20.54 -16.66
CA PRO A 363 -24.62 -19.91 -15.97
C PRO A 363 -26.02 -20.45 -16.36
N LEU A 364 -26.14 -21.67 -16.88
CA LEU A 364 -27.44 -22.17 -17.36
C LEU A 364 -28.37 -22.77 -16.29
N LEU A 365 -28.01 -22.75 -15.01
CA LEU A 365 -28.89 -23.21 -13.93
C LEU A 365 -28.73 -22.37 -12.65
N SER A 366 -29.22 -21.12 -12.62
CA SER A 366 -29.78 -20.54 -11.39
C SER A 366 -30.74 -19.38 -11.71
N VAL A 367 -31.88 -19.40 -11.01
CA VAL A 367 -33.12 -18.62 -11.21
C VAL A 367 -33.00 -17.27 -10.46
N PRO A 368 -33.66 -16.16 -10.89
CA PRO A 368 -33.20 -14.81 -10.58
C PRO A 368 -33.46 -14.32 -9.14
N HIS A 369 -32.60 -13.40 -8.71
CA HIS A 369 -32.64 -12.63 -7.48
C HIS A 369 -33.98 -11.90 -7.26
N VAL A 370 -34.59 -12.12 -6.08
CA VAL A 370 -35.72 -11.34 -5.58
C VAL A 370 -35.20 -10.17 -4.73
N ARG A 371 -35.49 -8.95 -5.17
CA ARG A 371 -35.41 -7.70 -4.39
C ARG A 371 -36.62 -7.59 -3.45
N ILE A 372 -36.44 -7.40 -2.14
CA ILE A 372 -37.41 -6.78 -1.20
C ILE A 372 -36.59 -6.12 -0.06
N ALA A 373 -36.49 -4.79 0.03
CA ALA A 373 -37.39 -3.80 0.64
C ALA A 373 -37.29 -3.67 2.17
N ARG A 374 -37.28 -2.39 2.59
CA ARG A 374 -37.06 -1.82 3.93
C ARG A 374 -38.05 -2.31 4.99
N GLY A 375 -37.62 -2.33 6.25
CA GLY A 375 -38.50 -2.28 7.42
C GLY A 375 -37.92 -2.91 8.69
N ILE A 376 -37.47 -2.07 9.64
CA ILE A 376 -37.10 -2.47 11.01
C ILE A 376 -38.36 -2.41 11.87
N TYR A 377 -38.64 -3.48 12.64
CA TYR A 377 -39.49 -3.44 13.83
C TYR A 377 -38.80 -4.20 14.96
N VAL A 378 -38.54 -3.52 16.07
CA VAL A 378 -38.08 -4.10 17.34
C VAL A 378 -39.27 -4.11 18.31
N PRO A 379 -39.64 -5.25 18.91
CA PRO A 379 -40.48 -5.24 20.11
C PRO A 379 -39.59 -5.10 21.35
N VAL A 380 -39.72 -3.98 22.05
CA VAL A 380 -39.20 -3.79 23.41
C VAL A 380 -40.22 -4.40 24.39
N SER A 381 -39.80 -5.38 25.18
CA SER A 381 -40.53 -5.82 26.37
C SER A 381 -40.02 -5.01 27.56
N LEU A 382 -40.87 -4.12 28.07
CA LEU A 382 -40.68 -3.37 29.31
C LEU A 382 -41.27 -4.16 30.48
N SER A 383 -40.50 -4.35 31.54
CA SER A 383 -41.04 -4.56 32.87
C SER A 383 -40.43 -3.57 33.86
N GLN A 384 -41.31 -2.69 34.34
CA GLN A 384 -41.37 -2.13 35.69
C GLN A 384 -40.39 -1.00 36.04
N LEU A 385 -40.91 0.23 35.97
CA LEU A 385 -40.79 1.25 37.02
C LEU A 385 -41.98 2.22 36.86
N ASP A 386 -42.92 2.15 37.79
CA ASP A 386 -44.01 3.10 37.95
C ASP A 386 -43.44 4.46 38.36
N PHE A 387 -43.87 5.56 37.74
CA PHE A 387 -44.26 6.78 38.46
C PHE A 387 -45.16 7.66 37.57
N THR A 388 -46.18 8.21 38.23
CA THR A 388 -47.39 8.87 37.74
C THR A 388 -47.14 10.21 37.04
N ILE A 389 -47.88 10.44 35.96
CA ILE A 389 -48.06 11.72 35.23
C ILE A 389 -49.22 12.52 35.87
N PRO A 390 -49.23 13.86 35.75
CA PRO A 390 -50.39 14.46 35.08
C PRO A 390 -50.04 15.55 34.04
N ASN A 391 -50.50 15.27 32.82
CA ASN A 391 -51.13 16.10 31.78
C ASN A 391 -50.99 17.63 31.82
N LYS A 392 -50.71 18.19 30.63
CA LYS A 392 -51.69 18.95 29.82
C LYS A 392 -51.08 19.23 28.42
N HIS A 393 -51.73 18.72 27.38
CA HIS A 393 -52.51 19.46 26.36
C HIS A 393 -51.69 20.41 25.44
N THR A 394 -51.89 20.59 24.14
CA THR A 394 -52.71 20.00 23.06
C THR A 394 -52.55 20.95 21.84
N GLN A 395 -52.60 20.38 20.63
CA GLN A 395 -52.99 20.99 19.33
C GLN A 395 -52.07 21.99 18.63
N LEU A 396 -51.58 21.64 17.44
CA LEU A 396 -52.20 21.74 16.08
C LEU A 396 -52.12 23.17 15.52
N LEU A 397 -51.55 23.34 14.32
CA LEU A 397 -52.33 23.49 13.07
C LEU A 397 -51.42 23.72 11.86
N SER A 398 -51.84 23.11 10.76
CA SER A 398 -51.37 23.19 9.39
C SER A 398 -52.04 24.33 8.60
N HIS A 399 -51.58 24.49 7.34
CA HIS A 399 -52.12 25.25 6.19
C HIS A 399 -51.41 26.58 5.92
N SER A 400 -51.16 27.05 4.69
CA SER A 400 -51.19 26.59 3.29
C SER A 400 -51.00 27.87 2.46
N LEU A 401 -50.26 27.79 1.34
CA LEU A 401 -50.43 28.54 0.06
C LEU A 401 -50.50 30.08 0.08
N GLU A 402 -49.64 30.76 -0.71
CA GLU A 402 -49.94 31.31 -2.05
C GLU A 402 -48.90 32.35 -2.55
N ASN A 403 -48.81 32.45 -3.89
CA ASN A 403 -47.93 33.30 -4.69
C ASN A 403 -48.35 34.78 -4.71
N MET A 404 -47.39 35.71 -4.90
CA MET A 404 -47.60 36.95 -5.68
C MET A 404 -46.31 37.42 -6.38
N SER A 405 -46.51 37.92 -7.60
CA SER A 405 -45.57 38.38 -8.61
C SER A 405 -45.11 39.85 -8.44
N SER A 406 -43.90 40.20 -8.91
CA SER A 406 -43.66 41.45 -9.64
C SER A 406 -42.41 41.35 -10.55
N TYR A 407 -42.52 41.97 -11.72
CA TYR A 407 -41.53 42.09 -12.81
C TYR A 407 -40.64 43.32 -12.59
N ASP A 408 -39.33 43.25 -12.88
CA ASP A 408 -38.64 44.19 -13.80
C ASP A 408 -37.14 43.85 -14.05
N GLY A 409 -36.69 44.05 -15.31
CA GLY A 409 -35.30 44.44 -15.65
C GLY A 409 -34.24 43.37 -15.97
N ARG A 410 -33.98 43.11 -17.25
CA ARG A 410 -32.79 42.41 -17.84
C ARG A 410 -31.46 43.16 -17.53
N PRO A 411 -30.25 42.54 -17.61
CA PRO A 411 -29.85 41.54 -18.61
C PRO A 411 -29.23 40.24 -18.08
N SER A 412 -29.22 39.27 -18.99
CA SER A 412 -28.71 37.92 -18.84
C SER A 412 -27.27 37.88 -18.33
N ASN A 413 -27.09 37.43 -17.10
CA ASN A 413 -25.91 36.66 -16.74
C ASN A 413 -26.28 35.20 -16.92
N ALA A 414 -25.74 34.57 -17.96
CA ALA A 414 -25.66 33.12 -18.00
C ALA A 414 -25.01 32.67 -16.68
N PRO A 415 -25.52 31.62 -16.00
CA PRO A 415 -24.84 31.10 -14.84
C PRO A 415 -23.44 30.70 -15.30
N VAL A 416 -22.42 31.34 -14.72
CA VAL A 416 -21.06 30.82 -14.79
C VAL A 416 -21.16 29.45 -14.15
N ASN A 417 -21.22 28.41 -14.97
CA ASN A 417 -21.02 27.04 -14.52
C ASN A 417 -19.66 27.04 -13.85
N HIS A 418 -19.66 27.15 -12.51
CA HIS A 418 -18.55 26.76 -11.68
C HIS A 418 -18.36 25.28 -11.97
N PHE A 419 -17.33 24.97 -12.75
CA PHE A 419 -16.91 23.59 -12.86
C PHE A 419 -16.42 23.21 -11.47
N GLU A 420 -17.17 22.34 -10.82
CA GLU A 420 -16.83 21.85 -9.49
C GLU A 420 -15.50 21.10 -9.61
N VAL A 421 -14.48 21.56 -8.89
CA VAL A 421 -13.16 20.93 -8.90
C VAL A 421 -13.34 19.49 -8.40
N ARG A 422 -13.00 18.52 -9.25
CA ARG A 422 -13.18 17.09 -8.93
C ARG A 422 -11.88 16.51 -8.39
N GLU A 423 -11.93 15.87 -7.23
CA GLU A 423 -10.83 15.09 -6.68
C GLU A 423 -10.71 13.74 -7.38
N LEU A 424 -9.47 13.29 -7.63
CA LEU A 424 -9.15 12.01 -8.27
C LEU A 424 -8.46 11.10 -7.24
N ASN A 425 -9.08 9.98 -6.90
CA ASN A 425 -8.65 9.15 -5.78
C ASN A 425 -7.86 7.91 -6.22
N ASP A 426 -8.16 7.36 -7.39
CA ASP A 426 -7.57 6.14 -7.95
C ASP A 426 -7.39 6.21 -9.48
N GLU A 427 -6.75 5.20 -10.06
CA GLU A 427 -6.47 5.13 -11.50
C GLU A 427 -7.74 5.29 -12.37
N SER A 428 -8.90 4.79 -11.91
CA SER A 428 -10.15 4.87 -12.69
C SER A 428 -10.67 6.31 -12.79
N ASP A 429 -10.47 7.12 -11.75
CA ASP A 429 -10.78 8.55 -11.79
C ASP A 429 -9.93 9.27 -12.84
N PHE A 430 -8.65 8.93 -12.94
CA PHE A 430 -7.75 9.49 -13.97
C PHE A 430 -8.17 9.06 -15.37
N GLU A 431 -8.60 7.81 -15.57
CA GLU A 431 -9.10 7.35 -16.87
C GLU A 431 -10.30 8.17 -17.36
N THR A 432 -11.13 8.71 -16.46
CA THR A 432 -12.29 9.54 -16.85
C THR A 432 -11.93 10.88 -17.48
N ILE A 433 -10.69 11.35 -17.31
CA ILE A 433 -10.20 12.62 -17.86
C ILE A 433 -9.15 12.42 -18.97
N VAL A 434 -8.89 11.17 -19.35
CA VAL A 434 -8.03 10.84 -20.50
C VAL A 434 -8.76 11.23 -21.79
N SER A 435 -8.05 11.95 -22.66
CA SER A 435 -8.56 12.31 -23.98
C SER A 435 -8.75 11.08 -24.89
N PRO A 436 -9.57 11.18 -25.95
CA PRO A 436 -9.77 10.09 -26.91
C PRO A 436 -8.47 9.55 -27.54
N ASP A 437 -7.44 10.39 -27.63
CA ASP A 437 -6.12 10.04 -28.17
C ASP A 437 -5.23 9.30 -27.16
N GLY A 438 -5.74 8.99 -25.96
CA GLY A 438 -5.01 8.29 -24.90
C GLY A 438 -4.02 9.19 -24.15
N LEU A 439 -4.21 10.51 -24.20
CA LEU A 439 -3.38 11.50 -23.53
C LEU A 439 -4.04 12.06 -22.27
N PHE A 440 -3.23 12.31 -21.25
CA PHE A 440 -3.62 12.87 -19.96
C PHE A 440 -2.80 14.14 -19.69
N SER A 441 -3.48 15.27 -19.37
CA SER A 441 -2.84 16.57 -19.14
C SER A 441 -2.44 16.80 -17.67
N VAL A 442 -1.23 17.32 -17.44
CA VAL A 442 -0.65 17.63 -16.12
C VAL A 442 -0.41 19.13 -15.98
N CYS A 443 -0.74 19.70 -14.81
CA CYS A 443 -0.44 21.08 -14.43
C CYS A 443 0.93 21.19 -13.73
N GLY A 444 1.89 21.88 -14.34
CA GLY A 444 3.18 22.22 -13.72
C GLY A 444 3.17 23.64 -13.13
N PHE A 445 3.57 23.79 -11.86
CA PHE A 445 3.48 25.09 -11.16
C PHE A 445 4.76 25.55 -10.45
N GLY A 446 5.80 24.72 -10.39
CA GLY A 446 7.12 25.07 -9.83
C GLY A 446 8.20 25.03 -10.89
N SER A 447 9.20 24.17 -10.71
CA SER A 447 10.25 23.95 -11.72
C SER A 447 9.69 23.46 -13.07
N LEU A 448 8.54 22.76 -13.05
CA LEU A 448 7.84 22.28 -14.25
C LEU A 448 7.28 23.41 -15.13
N LEU A 449 7.37 24.68 -14.72
CA LEU A 449 7.17 25.82 -15.61
C LEU A 449 8.21 25.84 -16.76
N SER A 450 9.37 25.21 -16.58
CA SER A 450 10.33 25.01 -17.66
C SER A 450 10.07 23.69 -18.39
N GLU A 451 9.91 23.73 -19.70
CA GLU A 451 9.76 22.52 -20.53
C GLU A 451 10.96 21.58 -20.36
N LYS A 452 12.18 22.13 -20.23
CA LYS A 452 13.40 21.35 -19.99
C LYS A 452 13.31 20.59 -18.65
N SER A 453 12.87 21.26 -17.59
CA SER A 453 12.66 20.60 -16.28
C SER A 453 11.51 19.59 -16.35
N ALA A 454 10.46 19.91 -17.09
CA ALA A 454 9.33 19.01 -17.30
C ALA A 454 9.78 17.74 -18.02
N LYS A 455 10.56 17.84 -19.11
CA LYS A 455 11.12 16.69 -19.84
C LYS A 455 12.11 15.87 -19.04
N SER A 456 12.85 16.49 -18.13
CA SER A 456 13.71 15.75 -17.19
C SER A 456 12.90 14.91 -16.18
N THR A 457 11.61 15.21 -16.02
CA THR A 457 10.69 14.47 -15.13
C THR A 457 9.79 13.51 -15.92
N PHE A 458 9.34 13.96 -17.10
CA PHE A 458 8.47 13.25 -18.03
C PHE A 458 9.12 13.25 -19.42
N PRO A 459 10.04 12.30 -19.70
CA PRO A 459 10.83 12.31 -20.94
C PRO A 459 9.99 12.29 -22.21
N ASN A 460 8.79 11.71 -22.14
CA ASN A 460 7.88 11.51 -23.27
C ASN A 460 6.79 12.58 -23.37
N LEU A 461 6.83 13.64 -22.55
CA LEU A 461 5.78 14.67 -22.58
C LEU A 461 5.67 15.33 -23.95
N ILE A 462 4.44 15.71 -24.29
CA ILE A 462 4.11 16.47 -25.50
C ILE A 462 3.18 17.65 -25.15
N ASN A 463 2.90 18.51 -26.15
CA ASN A 463 1.95 19.61 -26.02
C ASN A 463 2.19 20.57 -24.85
N PHE A 464 3.46 20.86 -24.55
CA PHE A 464 3.83 21.83 -23.52
C PHE A 464 3.31 23.22 -23.87
N ARG A 465 2.54 23.81 -22.96
CA ARG A 465 1.87 25.11 -23.12
C ARG A 465 1.71 25.80 -21.77
N ILE A 466 1.37 27.09 -21.77
CA ILE A 466 1.11 27.86 -20.55
C ILE A 466 -0.37 28.23 -20.45
N ALA A 467 -0.88 28.28 -19.23
CA ALA A 467 -2.28 28.55 -18.94
C ALA A 467 -2.44 29.28 -17.61
N ARG A 468 -3.59 29.92 -17.43
CA ARG A 468 -4.03 30.55 -16.20
C ARG A 468 -4.91 29.58 -15.41
N LEU A 469 -4.62 29.41 -14.14
CA LEU A 469 -5.42 28.64 -13.20
C LEU A 469 -5.93 29.57 -12.10
N ASN A 470 -7.25 29.74 -12.01
CA ASN A 470 -7.89 30.63 -11.04
C ASN A 470 -8.35 29.85 -9.80
N GLY A 471 -8.42 30.53 -8.64
CA GLY A 471 -8.90 29.94 -7.39
C GLY A 471 -7.84 29.15 -6.62
N PHE A 472 -6.56 29.32 -6.97
CA PHE A 472 -5.45 28.62 -6.35
C PHE A 472 -4.27 29.56 -6.13
N ARG A 473 -3.43 29.24 -5.14
CA ARG A 473 -2.15 29.91 -4.88
C ARG A 473 -1.02 28.93 -4.61
N ARG A 474 0.20 29.33 -4.92
CA ARG A 474 1.41 28.55 -4.62
C ARG A 474 1.92 28.90 -3.22
N VAL A 475 2.39 27.90 -2.49
CA VAL A 475 2.95 28.07 -1.15
C VAL A 475 4.18 27.19 -0.97
N PHE A 476 5.25 27.75 -0.45
CA PHE A 476 6.42 27.01 0.03
C PHE A 476 6.18 26.50 1.45
N ALA A 477 5.38 25.44 1.56
CA ALA A 477 4.96 24.85 2.84
C ALA A 477 5.20 23.34 2.93
N HIS A 478 5.79 22.71 1.90
CA HIS A 478 5.93 21.25 1.83
C HIS A 478 7.37 20.81 2.13
N ALA A 479 7.60 20.01 3.17
CA ALA A 479 8.90 19.44 3.48
C ALA A 479 9.05 18.08 2.78
N THR A 480 10.01 17.96 1.86
CA THR A 480 10.26 16.72 1.12
C THR A 480 11.60 16.06 1.52
N PRO A 481 11.63 14.75 1.81
CA PRO A 481 12.87 14.01 2.08
C PRO A 481 13.91 14.12 0.96
N LEU A 482 13.44 14.31 -0.28
CA LEU A 482 14.28 14.39 -1.48
C LEU A 482 15.33 15.49 -1.42
N PHE A 483 15.04 16.60 -0.73
CA PHE A 483 16.01 17.70 -0.59
C PHE A 483 17.14 17.36 0.36
N PHE A 484 16.87 16.53 1.37
CA PHE A 484 17.87 16.05 2.31
C PHE A 484 18.76 15.00 1.66
N GLU A 485 18.17 14.06 0.90
CA GLU A 485 18.90 13.05 0.12
C GLU A 485 19.86 13.67 -0.91
N ARG A 486 19.45 14.80 -1.50
CA ARG A 486 20.24 15.54 -2.48
C ARG A 486 21.26 16.49 -1.85
N GLY A 487 21.29 16.61 -0.53
CA GLY A 487 22.19 17.52 0.19
C GLY A 487 21.92 19.01 -0.11
N ILE A 488 20.67 19.37 -0.42
CA ILE A 488 20.27 20.76 -0.70
C ILE A 488 19.32 21.33 0.37
N ALA A 489 18.83 20.51 1.30
CA ALA A 489 18.11 20.94 2.49
C ALA A 489 19.07 21.60 3.50
N ARG A 490 18.61 22.65 4.18
CA ARG A 490 19.33 23.28 5.30
C ARG A 490 18.46 23.29 6.56
N PRO A 491 18.48 22.21 7.36
CA PRO A 491 17.58 22.05 8.50
C PRO A 491 17.83 23.11 9.58
N GLU A 492 19.07 23.56 9.76
CA GLU A 492 19.47 24.51 10.80
C GLU A 492 18.83 25.89 10.60
N THR A 493 18.62 26.28 9.34
CA THR A 493 17.94 27.53 8.95
C THR A 493 16.48 27.33 8.57
N LYS A 494 15.98 26.09 8.63
CA LYS A 494 14.66 25.67 8.14
C LYS A 494 14.42 25.95 6.64
N GLU A 495 15.47 26.13 5.83
CA GLU A 495 15.35 26.33 4.37
C GLU A 495 15.19 24.98 3.66
N ILE A 496 14.03 24.34 3.87
CA ILE A 496 13.74 22.96 3.45
C ILE A 496 12.45 22.83 2.62
N ALA A 497 11.72 23.92 2.42
CA ALA A 497 10.40 23.87 1.80
C ALA A 497 10.48 23.72 0.26
N SER A 498 9.65 22.83 -0.27
CA SER A 498 9.23 22.77 -1.68
C SER A 498 7.85 23.41 -1.86
N LEU A 499 7.41 23.46 -3.12
CA LEU A 499 6.15 24.07 -3.53
C LEU A 499 4.97 23.11 -3.38
N THR A 500 3.85 23.65 -2.94
CA THR A 500 2.52 23.05 -3.06
C THR A 500 1.53 24.10 -3.57
N VAL A 501 0.34 23.67 -3.97
CA VAL A 501 -0.76 24.54 -4.41
C VAL A 501 -1.98 24.30 -3.53
N GLN A 502 -2.62 25.37 -3.07
CA GLN A 502 -3.83 25.28 -2.25
C GLN A 502 -4.94 26.18 -2.80
N HIS A 503 -6.19 25.80 -2.55
CA HIS A 503 -7.35 26.59 -2.95
C HIS A 503 -7.34 27.95 -2.24
N CYS A 504 -7.55 29.01 -3.00
CA CYS A 504 -7.67 30.38 -2.51
C CYS A 504 -8.48 31.20 -3.50
N GLU A 505 -9.70 31.55 -3.11
CA GLU A 505 -10.57 32.37 -3.94
C GLU A 505 -9.94 33.76 -4.16
N GLY A 506 -10.03 34.28 -5.38
CA GLY A 506 -9.44 35.57 -5.77
C GLY A 506 -7.98 35.51 -6.24
N GLU A 507 -7.30 34.37 -6.08
CA GLU A 507 -5.92 34.18 -6.56
C GLU A 507 -5.87 33.54 -7.96
N SER A 508 -4.79 33.82 -8.71
CA SER A 508 -4.58 33.32 -10.07
C SER A 508 -3.11 32.98 -10.33
N LEU A 509 -2.86 31.78 -10.83
CA LEU A 509 -1.54 31.27 -11.14
C LEU A 509 -1.37 31.11 -12.65
N ILE A 510 -0.18 31.39 -13.17
CA ILE A 510 0.21 30.95 -14.51
C ILE A 510 0.96 29.63 -14.41
N VAL A 511 0.34 28.53 -14.84
CA VAL A 511 0.89 27.17 -14.83
C VAL A 511 1.34 26.75 -16.23
N SER A 512 2.20 25.74 -16.30
CA SER A 512 2.38 24.97 -17.53
C SER A 512 1.36 23.84 -17.60
N ILE A 513 0.99 23.45 -18.80
CA ILE A 513 0.23 22.24 -19.09
C ILE A 513 1.02 21.44 -20.11
N PHE A 514 1.15 20.15 -19.90
CA PHE A 514 1.71 19.22 -20.87
C PHE A 514 0.98 17.89 -20.78
N ASP A 515 1.03 17.12 -21.85
CA ASP A 515 0.31 15.87 -21.95
C ASP A 515 1.29 14.70 -21.89
N ILE A 516 0.91 13.64 -21.17
CA ILE A 516 1.66 12.39 -21.07
C ILE A 516 0.76 11.21 -21.49
N ASN A 517 1.35 10.04 -21.75
CA ASN A 517 0.57 8.88 -22.16
C ASN A 517 -0.23 8.31 -20.98
N LYS A 518 -1.45 7.80 -21.22
CA LYS A 518 -2.24 7.12 -20.18
C LYS A 518 -1.50 5.97 -19.50
N SER A 519 -0.56 5.31 -20.19
CA SER A 519 0.26 4.25 -19.60
C SER A 519 1.20 4.75 -18.49
N GLU A 520 1.43 6.05 -18.38
CA GLU A 520 2.26 6.68 -17.35
C GLU A 520 1.47 7.03 -16.08
N ILE A 521 0.14 6.86 -16.06
CA ILE A 521 -0.72 7.18 -14.90
C ILE A 521 -0.29 6.45 -13.62
N PRO A 522 -0.04 5.12 -13.61
CA PRO A 522 0.38 4.43 -12.38
C PRO A 522 1.69 4.99 -11.81
N ALA A 523 2.68 5.22 -12.68
CA ALA A 523 3.96 5.80 -12.29
C ALA A 523 3.84 7.27 -11.85
N TYR A 524 2.88 8.01 -12.40
CA TYR A 524 2.55 9.37 -11.97
C TYR A 524 1.97 9.37 -10.55
N ILE A 525 0.98 8.51 -10.28
CA ILE A 525 0.33 8.41 -8.95
C ILE A 525 1.35 7.98 -7.90
N GLU A 526 2.20 7.00 -8.20
CA GLU A 526 3.24 6.53 -7.28
C GLU A 526 4.23 7.63 -6.92
N ARG A 527 4.68 8.42 -7.91
CA ARG A 527 5.67 9.49 -7.71
C ARG A 527 5.13 10.68 -6.93
N GLU A 528 3.85 11.02 -7.13
CA GLU A 528 3.21 12.21 -6.55
C GLU A 528 2.29 11.87 -5.37
N ASN A 529 2.50 10.72 -4.72
CA ASN A 529 1.62 10.14 -3.71
C ASN A 529 1.40 11.03 -2.45
N GLU A 530 2.26 12.02 -2.22
CA GLU A 530 2.17 13.04 -1.16
C GLU A 530 1.03 14.04 -1.41
N TYR A 531 0.60 14.21 -2.65
CA TYR A 531 -0.36 15.24 -3.04
C TYR A 531 -1.80 14.72 -3.17
N ARG A 532 -2.74 15.64 -3.01
CA ARG A 532 -4.11 15.46 -3.48
C ARG A 532 -4.14 15.72 -4.99
N PHE A 533 -4.84 14.89 -5.75
CA PHE A 533 -5.01 15.10 -7.19
C PHE A 533 -6.35 15.76 -7.48
N LEU A 534 -6.31 16.90 -8.17
CA LEU A 534 -7.50 17.65 -8.56
C LEU A 534 -7.57 17.75 -10.09
N ALA A 535 -8.70 17.35 -10.67
CA ALA A 535 -9.03 17.70 -12.04
C ALA A 535 -9.49 19.17 -12.09
N VAL A 536 -8.69 20.00 -12.73
CA VAL A 536 -8.94 21.44 -12.88
C VAL A 536 -9.09 21.81 -14.35
N LEU A 537 -9.76 22.93 -14.62
CA LEU A 537 -9.90 23.51 -15.95
C LEU A 537 -9.15 24.84 -16.01
N PRO A 538 -7.88 24.85 -16.46
CA PRO A 538 -7.18 26.09 -16.72
C PRO A 538 -7.76 26.81 -17.94
N GLU A 539 -7.46 28.11 -18.03
CA GLU A 539 -7.80 28.95 -19.16
C GLU A 539 -6.53 29.33 -19.92
N THR A 540 -6.61 29.53 -21.22
CA THR A 540 -5.55 30.19 -21.96
C THR A 540 -5.28 31.59 -21.36
N LEU A 541 -4.11 32.16 -21.60
CA LEU A 541 -3.78 33.50 -21.07
C LEU A 541 -4.74 34.60 -21.56
N ASP A 542 -5.39 34.38 -22.71
CA ASP A 542 -6.41 35.25 -23.29
C ASP A 542 -7.83 35.03 -22.71
N GLY A 543 -7.98 34.16 -21.70
CA GLY A 543 -9.25 33.90 -21.00
C GLY A 543 -10.19 32.91 -21.70
N LYS A 544 -9.73 32.17 -22.71
CA LYS A 544 -10.51 31.07 -23.30
C LYS A 544 -10.36 29.81 -22.45
N ARG A 545 -11.47 29.14 -22.14
CA ARG A 545 -11.47 27.86 -21.41
C ARG A 545 -10.79 26.75 -22.21
N ILE A 546 -9.99 25.95 -21.53
CA ILE A 546 -9.46 24.69 -22.07
C ILE A 546 -10.51 23.62 -21.77
N GLU A 547 -10.92 22.85 -22.78
CA GLU A 547 -12.03 21.89 -22.65
C GLU A 547 -11.62 20.63 -21.87
N ASN A 548 -10.36 20.19 -22.02
CA ASN A 548 -9.86 19.00 -21.34
C ASN A 548 -9.33 19.36 -19.94
N PRO A 549 -9.78 18.64 -18.89
CA PRO A 549 -9.22 18.78 -17.55
C PRO A 549 -7.73 18.45 -17.52
N ALA A 550 -7.00 19.16 -16.66
CA ALA A 550 -5.63 18.85 -16.32
C ALA A 550 -5.52 18.51 -14.82
N VAL A 551 -4.61 17.61 -14.46
CA VAL A 551 -4.41 17.22 -13.06
C VAL A 551 -3.46 18.16 -12.38
N LEU A 552 -3.88 18.66 -11.22
CA LEU A 552 -3.10 19.49 -10.33
C LEU A 552 -2.75 18.69 -9.06
N CYS A 553 -1.47 18.63 -8.71
CA CYS A 553 -1.00 18.20 -7.39
C CYS A 553 -1.25 19.33 -6.37
N ALA A 554 -2.23 19.14 -5.50
CA ALA A 554 -2.65 20.11 -4.50
C ALA A 554 -2.30 19.65 -3.07
N HIS A 555 -2.38 20.60 -2.15
CA HIS A 555 -2.20 20.38 -0.72
C HIS A 555 -3.19 19.31 -0.22
N CYS A 556 -2.63 18.24 0.36
CA CYS A 556 -3.38 17.17 1.02
C CYS A 556 -3.54 17.47 2.53
N GLY A 557 -2.47 17.94 3.19
CA GLY A 557 -2.44 18.24 4.63
C GLY A 557 -2.19 17.00 5.48
N ASP A 558 -1.46 17.13 6.58
CA ASP A 558 -0.90 15.98 7.31
C ASP A 558 -1.96 14.99 7.77
N LYS A 559 -3.08 15.48 8.32
CA LYS A 559 -4.15 14.60 8.82
C LYS A 559 -4.79 13.79 7.71
N GLU A 560 -5.00 14.40 6.56
CA GLU A 560 -5.68 13.77 5.44
C GLU A 560 -4.74 12.88 4.64
N PHE A 561 -3.49 13.31 4.45
CA PHE A 561 -2.45 12.43 3.95
C PHE A 561 -2.26 11.21 4.85
N ILE A 562 -2.19 11.40 6.17
CA ILE A 562 -2.12 10.29 7.11
C ILE A 562 -3.37 9.41 6.99
N ARG A 563 -4.56 9.99 6.96
CA ARG A 563 -5.83 9.24 6.84
C ARG A 563 -5.93 8.43 5.56
N VAL A 564 -5.66 9.07 4.41
CA VAL A 564 -5.90 8.48 3.09
C VAL A 564 -4.72 7.62 2.63
N ARG A 565 -3.50 7.93 3.08
CA ARG A 565 -2.26 7.32 2.56
C ARG A 565 -1.43 6.62 3.64
N CYS A 566 -1.69 6.83 4.94
CA CYS A 566 -0.92 6.21 6.04
C CYS A 566 -1.75 5.41 7.08
N GLU A 567 -3.07 5.52 7.14
CA GLU A 567 -3.89 4.76 8.12
C GLU A 567 -3.80 3.25 7.88
N VAL A 568 -3.45 2.87 6.65
CA VAL A 568 -3.16 1.50 6.25
C VAL A 568 -1.81 0.98 6.81
N ASN A 569 -0.78 1.82 6.94
CA ASN A 569 0.57 1.43 7.41
C ASN A 569 1.33 2.66 7.93
N LYS A 570 1.54 2.75 9.25
CA LYS A 570 2.34 3.83 9.85
C LYS A 570 3.87 3.70 9.60
N ASP A 571 4.36 2.60 9.02
CA ASP A 571 5.79 2.26 9.15
C ASP A 571 6.72 2.80 8.03
N PRO A 572 6.40 2.76 6.72
CA PRO A 572 7.35 3.24 5.70
C PRO A 572 7.49 4.76 5.70
N TYR A 573 6.40 5.46 5.98
CA TYR A 573 6.29 6.90 5.87
C TYR A 573 6.99 7.63 7.04
N PHE A 574 6.80 7.18 8.28
CA PHE A 574 7.56 7.71 9.43
C PHE A 574 9.06 7.43 9.28
N GLN A 575 9.50 6.28 8.77
CA GLN A 575 10.94 6.03 8.56
C GLN A 575 11.58 6.96 7.50
N LEU A 576 10.84 7.38 6.46
CA LEU A 576 11.31 8.29 5.40
C LEU A 576 11.49 9.74 5.90
N TYR A 577 10.65 10.17 6.84
CA TYR A 577 10.59 11.55 7.33
C TYR A 577 11.28 11.73 8.69
N GLU A 578 11.21 10.73 9.59
CA GLU A 578 11.89 10.71 10.89
C GLU A 578 13.41 10.75 10.75
N LYS A 579 13.98 10.11 9.71
CA LYS A 579 15.43 10.19 9.44
C LYS A 579 15.93 11.63 9.26
N TYR A 580 15.03 12.55 8.93
CA TYR A 580 15.30 13.97 8.71
C TYR A 580 14.65 14.88 9.75
N ASN A 581 14.09 14.31 10.84
CA ASN A 581 13.33 15.03 11.86
C ASN A 581 12.18 15.87 11.29
N ILE A 582 11.51 15.38 10.24
CA ILE A 582 10.31 16.01 9.69
C ILE A 582 9.10 15.39 10.37
N ASP A 583 8.50 16.11 11.31
CA ASP A 583 7.31 15.70 12.07
C ASP A 583 6.00 16.08 11.39
N LYS A 584 6.05 17.03 10.45
CA LYS A 584 4.94 17.45 9.58
C LYS A 584 5.44 17.67 8.16
N ILE A 585 4.73 17.18 7.15
CA ILE A 585 5.04 17.50 5.75
C ILE A 585 4.64 18.93 5.45
N TRP A 586 3.45 19.34 5.89
CA TRP A 586 2.91 20.66 5.59
C TRP A 586 3.13 21.59 6.78
N GLN A 587 4.12 22.47 6.65
CA GLN A 587 4.60 23.36 7.70
C GLN A 587 4.46 24.83 7.30
N ASP A 588 4.03 25.67 8.23
CA ASP A 588 3.91 27.12 8.07
C ASP A 588 5.17 27.89 8.54
N ASP A 589 6.09 27.21 9.23
CA ASP A 589 7.27 27.79 9.88
C ASP A 589 8.61 27.40 9.23
N ILE A 590 8.56 26.91 7.98
CA ILE A 590 9.73 26.60 7.15
C ILE A 590 9.92 27.62 6.01
N PHE A 591 11.15 27.70 5.51
CA PHE A 591 11.53 28.60 4.42
C PHE A 591 11.82 27.81 3.13
N PRO A 592 11.67 28.44 1.95
CA PRO A 592 12.01 27.83 0.68
C PRO A 592 13.42 27.25 0.67
N CYS A 593 13.58 26.00 0.21
CA CYS A 593 14.91 25.48 -0.10
C CYS A 593 15.56 26.39 -1.15
N ARG A 594 16.71 26.97 -0.82
CA ARG A 594 17.37 28.02 -1.62
C ARG A 594 17.58 27.60 -3.07
N THR A 595 18.23 26.44 -3.26
CA THR A 595 18.54 25.87 -4.58
C THR A 595 17.28 25.62 -5.39
N TYR A 596 16.23 25.09 -4.76
CA TYR A 596 14.97 24.80 -5.43
C TYR A 596 14.18 26.07 -5.77
N LEU A 597 14.12 27.05 -4.86
CA LEU A 597 13.48 28.35 -5.10
C LEU A 597 14.14 29.05 -6.28
N ARG A 598 15.48 29.15 -6.29
CA ARG A 598 16.22 29.69 -7.42
C ARG A 598 15.83 29.01 -8.72
N HIS A 599 15.83 27.67 -8.73
CA HIS A 599 15.47 26.90 -9.91
C HIS A 599 14.04 27.18 -10.41
N CYS A 600 13.06 27.34 -9.52
CA CYS A 600 11.68 27.70 -9.89
C CYS A 600 11.58 29.12 -10.45
N VAL A 601 12.29 30.08 -9.84
CA VAL A 601 12.35 31.47 -10.31
C VAL A 601 12.98 31.54 -11.71
N LEU A 602 14.05 30.77 -11.95
CA LEU A 602 14.66 30.62 -13.28
C LEU A 602 13.69 30.01 -14.30
N ALA A 603 12.93 28.98 -13.91
CA ALA A 603 11.95 28.35 -14.77
C ALA A 603 10.84 29.35 -15.18
N ALA A 604 10.28 30.09 -14.22
CA ALA A 604 9.28 31.13 -14.50
C ALA A 604 9.83 32.23 -15.42
N ARG A 605 11.05 32.72 -15.14
CA ARG A 605 11.73 33.73 -15.95
C ARG A 605 12.02 33.29 -17.38
N SER A 606 12.24 31.99 -17.60
CA SER A 606 12.52 31.45 -18.93
C SER A 606 11.33 31.52 -19.89
N LEU A 607 10.11 31.68 -19.37
CA LEU A 607 8.89 31.76 -20.16
C LEU A 607 8.55 33.20 -20.59
N SER A 608 8.37 34.10 -19.64
CA SER A 608 8.13 35.54 -19.90
C SER A 608 8.20 36.35 -18.60
N GLU A 609 8.34 37.68 -18.72
CA GLU A 609 8.25 38.61 -17.58
C GLU A 609 6.91 38.47 -16.83
N GLY A 610 5.79 38.32 -17.54
CA GLY A 610 4.48 38.15 -16.89
C GLY A 610 4.37 36.86 -16.06
N VAL A 611 5.04 35.78 -16.48
CA VAL A 611 5.10 34.53 -15.70
C VAL A 611 6.05 34.67 -14.52
N TYR A 612 7.17 35.36 -14.71
CA TYR A 612 8.12 35.69 -13.65
C TYR A 612 7.44 36.52 -12.54
N ASP A 613 6.76 37.60 -12.90
CA ASP A 613 6.05 38.45 -11.96
C ASP A 613 4.92 37.68 -11.27
N ASN A 614 4.12 36.91 -12.02
CA ASN A 614 3.10 36.06 -11.41
C ASN A 614 3.69 35.06 -10.40
N PHE A 615 4.84 34.46 -10.71
CA PHE A 615 5.49 33.55 -9.78
C PHE A 615 5.96 34.26 -8.52
N LEU A 616 6.54 35.45 -8.62
CA LEU A 616 7.04 36.18 -7.46
C LEU A 616 5.91 36.75 -6.58
N ASP A 617 4.82 37.21 -7.18
CA ASP A 617 3.73 37.92 -6.51
C ASP A 617 2.59 37.00 -6.04
N HIS A 618 2.38 35.87 -6.71
CA HIS A 618 1.34 34.89 -6.37
C HIS A 618 1.91 33.56 -5.85
N THR A 619 3.13 33.60 -5.32
CA THR A 619 3.72 32.52 -4.52
C THR A 619 4.08 33.05 -3.15
N PHE A 620 3.72 32.30 -2.11
CA PHE A 620 3.87 32.72 -0.72
C PHE A 620 4.79 31.78 0.06
N LEU A 621 5.32 32.28 1.18
CA LEU A 621 5.93 31.45 2.22
C LEU A 621 4.88 30.60 2.95
N GLY A 622 5.32 29.66 3.79
CA GLY A 622 4.43 28.84 4.62
C GLY A 622 3.43 29.64 5.46
N ASP A 623 3.78 30.88 5.84
CA ASP A 623 2.90 31.82 6.55
C ASP A 623 1.68 32.29 5.75
N CYS A 624 1.63 31.97 4.46
CA CYS A 624 0.58 32.33 3.51
C CYS A 624 0.30 33.84 3.40
N LYS A 625 1.28 34.68 3.76
CA LYS A 625 1.20 36.15 3.79
C LYS A 625 2.34 36.80 3.03
N THR A 626 3.57 36.34 3.26
CA THR A 626 4.76 36.94 2.65
C THR A 626 4.95 36.37 1.25
N THR A 627 4.99 37.25 0.24
CA THR A 627 5.25 36.84 -1.14
C THR A 627 6.72 36.47 -1.34
N ILE A 628 7.02 35.68 -2.38
CA ILE A 628 8.41 35.40 -2.75
C ILE A 628 9.15 36.67 -3.17
N ARG A 629 8.46 37.65 -3.78
CA ARG A 629 9.07 38.97 -4.06
C ARG A 629 9.57 39.64 -2.80
N GLU A 630 8.72 39.76 -1.77
CA GLU A 630 9.07 40.37 -0.49
C GLU A 630 10.16 39.57 0.23
N TYR A 631 10.06 38.24 0.19
CA TYR A 631 11.05 37.37 0.82
C TYR A 631 12.44 37.56 0.20
N LEU A 632 12.56 37.53 -1.14
CA LEU A 632 13.82 37.72 -1.85
C LEU A 632 14.41 39.13 -1.62
N ALA A 633 13.56 40.16 -1.48
CA ALA A 633 14.00 41.52 -1.17
C ALA A 633 14.51 41.70 0.27
N ALA A 634 14.11 40.83 1.19
CA ALA A 634 14.48 40.90 2.60
C ALA A 634 15.40 39.75 3.03
N LYS A 635 14.84 38.65 3.53
CA LYS A 635 15.59 37.54 4.16
C LYS A 635 16.19 36.54 3.16
N GLY A 636 15.67 36.50 1.95
CA GLY A 636 16.09 35.63 0.86
C GLY A 636 17.25 36.19 0.02
N SER A 637 17.92 37.25 0.48
CA SER A 637 19.08 37.80 -0.22
C SER A 637 20.15 36.72 -0.45
N GLY A 638 20.73 36.66 -1.65
CA GLY A 638 21.74 35.65 -1.99
C GLY A 638 21.17 34.35 -2.58
N ILE A 639 19.85 34.15 -2.62
CA ILE A 639 19.27 32.90 -3.16
C ILE A 639 19.49 32.80 -4.67
N MET A 640 19.45 33.91 -5.39
CA MET A 640 19.62 33.91 -6.84
C MET A 640 21.07 33.62 -7.27
N GLU A 641 22.02 33.81 -6.36
CA GLU A 641 23.44 33.53 -6.49
C GLU A 641 23.82 32.11 -6.02
N GLU A 642 22.89 31.37 -5.43
CA GLU A 642 23.12 30.01 -4.94
C GLU A 642 23.40 29.05 -6.11
N GLU A 643 24.53 28.34 -6.06
CA GLU A 643 24.84 27.29 -7.03
C GLU A 643 24.52 25.91 -6.43
N PRO A 644 23.84 25.02 -7.18
CA PRO A 644 23.59 23.67 -6.71
C PRO A 644 24.91 22.89 -6.56
N PRO A 645 24.97 21.91 -5.65
CA PRO A 645 26.06 20.96 -5.58
C PRO A 645 26.29 20.26 -6.93
N ASP A 646 27.54 19.92 -7.25
CA ASP A 646 27.91 19.31 -8.54
C ASP A 646 27.10 18.03 -8.84
N SER A 647 26.75 17.25 -7.82
CA SER A 647 25.93 16.04 -7.94
C SER A 647 24.53 16.28 -8.51
N VAL A 648 23.98 17.47 -8.33
CA VAL A 648 22.62 17.84 -8.77
C VAL A 648 22.60 19.08 -9.67
N LYS A 649 23.78 19.52 -10.14
CA LYS A 649 23.93 20.69 -11.01
C LYS A 649 23.24 20.54 -12.35
N THR A 650 23.23 19.33 -12.91
CA THR A 650 22.48 19.01 -14.14
C THR A 650 20.97 19.18 -13.96
N ARG A 651 20.47 19.01 -12.73
CA ARG A 651 19.04 19.10 -12.40
C ARG A 651 18.63 20.52 -11.97
N TYR A 652 19.44 21.20 -11.15
CA TYR A 652 19.07 22.49 -10.53
C TYR A 652 19.89 23.69 -11.00
N GLY A 653 20.80 23.52 -11.96
CA GLY A 653 21.68 24.61 -12.41
C GLY A 653 20.97 25.75 -13.15
N GLY A 654 19.75 25.52 -13.63
CA GLY A 654 19.05 26.38 -14.59
C GLY A 654 18.66 25.59 -15.82
#